data_AF-A0A321LP16-F1
#
_entry.id   AF-A0A321LP16-F1
#
_cell.length_a   1.000
_cell.length_b   1.000
_cell.length_c   1.000
_cell.angle_alpha   90.00
_cell.angle_beta   90.00
_cell.angle_gamma   90.00
#
_symmetry.space_group_name_H-M   'P 1'
#
loop_
_entity.id
_entity.type
_entity.pdbx_description
1 polymer ?
#
loop_
_entity_poly.entity_id
_entity_poly.type
_entity_poly.pdbx_seq_one_letter_code
_entity_poly.pdbx_strand_id
1 'polypeptide(L)'
;MNFSGFAPHEFGRFSSLVEQDDPTALPVGLAAAARNVTFHLTSVRTRDGIQTQFQTATQDQPITGLASLKYQQSSGETQVPIVFDFGGQMYVESPAGSGSLKAVATLGSFPVTRIQASGGTSVFKYLLDLGVSVIGTAYVMSLMIKNQGTQPIFINSNINTSAAIAPGNWQMVTLNFTGDGASHVQFLLQANSVADSMDILAYAPFAAKVSDRVNFIPQPNQNFSGWAPWLGASVTITQGQSITYPLVTLPASAHMQVAAAYNRGYLAFSDLKSGKALPGVYDLSSGNLDPYSMRPVGDRWKANTTYQAGEVITPVSGGTSGNGHIYRCTATGVSGAMEPVFSLGDGATISDGAVTWKEVTAHAGTVIDGIPNTFFTLNRIAGAGTYASGRDVYIAVTISNGNGESVLSTAGVIVNTATNDRVQVVINSSFPSWLAGLQAPFAPTAANIYAADVATGTAAPAASAYHLVASAVAPASTNNVDSTGTGAAPPTANAAAITPAGNTCLGIRYAVVLFKNRNGHISGMTEASVLTINVAASGKQLWMGNLPLGPANTAARVVCFTVSGGSTAGDYFYVPSNDSVSGIPITSTVINDNTTTATAFNFTDVYLLASTKVTSFFRKIQAPSCVDIYFSQTTGRMAVSGASGFPSGWLVSLPNDPESFYGDTGVVQAGENDGQRAIAWREFRGMSYGLKERSGYIIEPNATDPSTWQVTKRWDGVGPAGPRAVDVASSLMVFVHRSGAYVFTGDTPFRITKEIPKTWRSINWDYAHLIWVQIDEESQEVRIGVPLNDSTVPNAVLKCNYEEAPDFAAPIYFSPFVGKEIAAGSSRKWSVDDIAAFAGIRAERKLTNSNLDAATRQSQILFASSAPDGTVNAIMPGTFTDNGAGIDCIYETVSTQDLLRVNQLGGVSVMPQDMATSTWQSSMDAKAPLLLMAALI
;
A
#
# COMPACT_ATOMS: atom_id res chain seq x y z
N MET A 1 53.23 -3.93 -30.73
CA MET A 1 53.47 -5.07 -31.64
C MET A 1 52.51 -4.96 -32.81
N ASN A 2 52.99 -5.12 -34.05
CA ASN A 2 52.17 -5.07 -35.27
C ASN A 2 51.76 -6.51 -35.64
N PHE A 3 50.46 -6.78 -35.73
CA PHE A 3 49.89 -8.10 -36.00
C PHE A 3 49.43 -8.27 -37.46
N SER A 4 49.84 -7.39 -38.38
CA SER A 4 49.52 -7.57 -39.81
C SER A 4 50.23 -8.80 -40.37
N GLY A 5 49.45 -9.80 -40.83
CA GLY A 5 49.96 -11.02 -41.46
C GLY A 5 49.81 -12.30 -40.63
N PHE A 6 49.32 -12.21 -39.39
CA PHE A 6 48.95 -13.40 -38.61
C PHE A 6 47.59 -13.92 -39.08
N ALA A 7 47.56 -15.17 -39.54
CA ALA A 7 46.31 -15.88 -39.80
C ALA A 7 45.77 -16.43 -38.47
N PRO A 8 44.45 -16.36 -38.21
CA PRO A 8 43.85 -17.03 -37.06
C PRO A 8 44.20 -18.51 -37.11
N HIS A 9 44.81 -19.04 -36.05
CA HIS A 9 44.97 -20.47 -35.89
C HIS A 9 43.75 -20.98 -35.14
N GLU A 10 42.95 -21.81 -35.80
CA GLU A 10 41.83 -22.50 -35.18
C GLU A 10 42.41 -23.56 -34.22
N PHE A 11 42.35 -23.30 -32.91
CA PHE A 11 42.63 -24.33 -31.92
C PHE A 11 41.49 -25.36 -31.99
N GLY A 12 41.72 -26.44 -32.72
CA GLY A 12 40.73 -27.51 -32.87
C GLY A 12 40.38 -28.21 -31.55
N ARG A 13 41.23 -28.10 -30.50
CA ARG A 13 41.06 -28.73 -29.17
C ARG A 13 41.80 -27.97 -28.06
N PHE A 14 41.19 -27.89 -26.88
CA PHE A 14 41.85 -27.44 -25.64
C PHE A 14 42.65 -28.60 -25.03
N SER A 15 43.89 -28.35 -24.60
CA SER A 15 44.68 -29.34 -23.84
C SER A 15 44.08 -29.59 -22.45
N SER A 16 44.26 -30.79 -21.91
CA SER A 16 43.75 -31.22 -20.59
C SER A 16 44.90 -31.53 -19.62
N LEU A 17 44.59 -31.69 -18.33
CA LEU A 17 45.53 -32.20 -17.30
C LEU A 17 46.02 -33.64 -17.55
N VAL A 18 45.47 -34.32 -18.55
CA VAL A 18 45.73 -35.72 -18.85
C VAL A 18 46.25 -35.83 -20.27
N GLU A 19 47.58 -35.92 -20.42
CA GLU A 19 48.23 -36.15 -21.71
C GLU A 19 48.19 -37.62 -22.15
N GLN A 20 47.63 -38.52 -21.33
CA GLN A 20 47.71 -39.99 -21.50
C GLN A 20 46.42 -40.69 -21.92
N ASP A 21 45.28 -40.00 -22.04
CA ASP A 21 44.02 -40.59 -22.53
C ASP A 21 43.76 -40.24 -24.00
N ASP A 22 43.18 -41.17 -24.76
CA ASP A 22 42.76 -40.89 -26.15
C ASP A 22 41.75 -39.73 -26.13
N PRO A 23 41.95 -38.66 -26.93
CA PRO A 23 41.04 -37.52 -27.00
C PRO A 23 39.57 -37.87 -27.27
N THR A 24 39.28 -39.07 -27.80
CA THR A 24 37.92 -39.58 -28.02
C THR A 24 37.23 -40.12 -26.75
N ALA A 25 37.96 -40.29 -25.65
CA ALA A 25 37.48 -40.86 -24.39
C ALA A 25 37.15 -39.81 -23.31
N LEU A 26 37.36 -38.51 -23.56
CA LEU A 26 37.04 -37.42 -22.63
C LEU A 26 35.60 -36.93 -22.87
N PRO A 27 34.64 -37.20 -21.97
CA PRO A 27 33.26 -36.77 -22.16
C PRO A 27 33.18 -35.24 -22.09
N VAL A 28 32.58 -34.62 -23.11
CA VAL A 28 32.21 -33.19 -23.09
C VAL A 28 31.23 -32.99 -21.94
N GLY A 29 31.63 -32.25 -20.90
CA GLY A 29 30.83 -32.06 -19.68
C GLY A 29 31.51 -32.52 -18.39
N LEU A 30 32.58 -33.32 -18.48
CA LEU A 30 33.41 -33.70 -17.34
C LEU A 30 34.56 -32.69 -17.15
N ALA A 31 34.27 -31.56 -16.49
CA ALA A 31 35.23 -30.47 -16.31
C ALA A 31 35.73 -30.34 -14.86
N ALA A 32 37.04 -30.19 -14.68
CA ALA A 32 37.64 -29.75 -13.42
C ALA A 32 37.41 -28.25 -13.17
N ALA A 33 37.40 -27.46 -14.25
CA ALA A 33 37.04 -26.05 -14.23
C ALA A 33 36.26 -25.67 -15.50
N ALA A 34 35.13 -24.99 -15.32
CA ALA A 34 34.34 -24.42 -16.40
C ALA A 34 33.84 -23.04 -15.95
N ARG A 35 34.38 -21.99 -16.57
CA ARG A 35 34.06 -20.60 -16.24
C ARG A 35 33.82 -19.78 -17.50
N ASN A 36 32.72 -19.02 -17.53
CA ASN A 36 32.29 -18.23 -18.68
C ASN A 36 32.19 -19.02 -19.98
N VAL A 37 31.67 -20.25 -19.93
CA VAL A 37 31.51 -21.12 -21.10
C VAL A 37 30.06 -21.52 -21.34
N THR A 38 29.76 -21.87 -22.58
CA THR A 38 28.50 -22.50 -23.00
C THR A 38 28.81 -23.85 -23.64
N PHE A 39 28.04 -24.85 -23.24
CA PHE A 39 28.14 -26.21 -23.76
C PHE A 39 27.22 -26.37 -24.99
N HIS A 40 27.72 -27.03 -26.01
CA HIS A 40 26.97 -27.50 -27.18
C HIS A 40 27.14 -29.01 -27.30
N LEU A 41 26.34 -29.65 -28.16
CA LEU A 41 26.33 -31.10 -28.37
C LEU A 41 27.72 -31.73 -28.56
N THR A 42 28.63 -31.01 -29.21
CA THR A 42 29.97 -31.52 -29.55
C THR A 42 31.10 -30.52 -29.27
N SER A 43 30.81 -29.38 -28.65
CA SER A 43 31.82 -28.34 -28.43
C SER A 43 31.57 -27.52 -27.17
N VAL A 44 32.61 -26.84 -26.71
CA VAL A 44 32.55 -25.84 -25.65
C VAL A 44 33.10 -24.54 -26.24
N ARG A 45 32.41 -23.43 -25.98
CA ARG A 45 32.82 -22.10 -26.43
C ARG A 45 32.68 -21.08 -25.30
N THR A 46 33.27 -19.91 -25.47
CA THR A 46 32.99 -18.73 -24.64
C THR A 46 31.48 -18.49 -24.57
N ARG A 47 30.97 -18.19 -23.38
CA ARG A 47 29.55 -17.86 -23.21
C ARG A 47 29.15 -16.65 -24.04
N ASP A 48 27.86 -16.57 -24.34
CA ASP A 48 27.30 -15.35 -24.90
C ASP A 48 27.42 -14.19 -23.90
N GLY A 49 27.82 -13.03 -24.43
CA GLY A 49 28.09 -11.82 -23.68
C GLY A 49 26.83 -11.05 -23.32
N ILE A 50 26.95 -10.18 -22.33
CA ILE A 50 25.84 -9.31 -21.90
C ILE A 50 25.97 -7.90 -22.50
N GLN A 51 24.83 -7.28 -22.82
CA GLN A 51 24.77 -5.92 -23.32
C GLN A 51 23.73 -5.11 -22.52
N THR A 52 24.05 -3.87 -22.20
CA THR A 52 23.15 -2.96 -21.47
C THR A 52 21.89 -2.75 -22.29
N GLN A 53 20.76 -3.19 -21.74
CA GLN A 53 19.46 -3.11 -22.38
C GLN A 53 18.62 -1.96 -21.83
N PHE A 54 18.81 -1.67 -20.53
CA PHE A 54 18.20 -0.55 -19.83
C PHE A 54 19.22 0.07 -18.90
N GLN A 55 19.11 1.37 -18.68
CA GLN A 55 19.88 2.08 -17.67
C GLN A 55 19.02 3.13 -16.98
N THR A 56 19.06 3.19 -15.65
CA THR A 56 18.35 4.21 -14.88
C THR A 56 18.95 5.59 -15.16
N ALA A 57 18.17 6.64 -14.89
CA ALA A 57 18.62 8.01 -15.13
C ALA A 57 19.76 8.45 -14.20
N THR A 58 19.84 7.88 -12.99
CA THR A 58 20.82 8.29 -11.97
C THR A 58 22.15 7.54 -12.06
N GLN A 59 22.14 6.29 -12.57
CA GLN A 59 23.35 5.49 -12.86
C GLN A 59 24.28 5.25 -11.66
N ASP A 60 23.75 5.32 -10.44
CA ASP A 60 24.52 5.30 -9.19
C ASP A 60 24.00 4.25 -8.19
N GLN A 61 22.93 3.55 -8.55
CA GLN A 61 22.27 2.55 -7.71
C GLN A 61 22.27 1.19 -8.39
N PRO A 62 22.48 0.09 -7.65
CA PRO A 62 22.25 -1.23 -8.19
C PRO A 62 20.75 -1.49 -8.38
N ILE A 63 20.44 -2.43 -9.27
CA ILE A 63 19.05 -2.81 -9.55
C ILE A 63 18.66 -3.96 -8.63
N THR A 64 17.75 -3.70 -7.69
CA THR A 64 17.34 -4.69 -6.68
C THR A 64 15.98 -5.30 -6.94
N GLY A 65 15.24 -4.80 -7.92
CA GLY A 65 14.01 -5.43 -8.41
C GLY A 65 13.94 -5.43 -9.94
N LEU A 66 13.58 -6.58 -10.51
CA LEU A 66 13.37 -6.76 -11.93
C LEU A 66 12.26 -7.77 -12.13
N ALA A 67 11.22 -7.38 -12.86
CA ALA A 67 10.11 -8.25 -13.20
C ALA A 67 9.56 -7.89 -14.59
N SER A 68 8.81 -8.79 -15.21
CA SER A 68 8.17 -8.58 -16.51
C SER A 68 6.66 -8.70 -16.35
N LEU A 69 5.94 -7.61 -16.60
CA LEU A 69 4.49 -7.57 -16.46
C LEU A 69 3.82 -7.87 -17.79
N LYS A 70 2.93 -8.85 -17.83
CA LYS A 70 2.12 -9.13 -19.02
C LYS A 70 1.07 -8.03 -19.20
N TYR A 71 1.15 -7.29 -20.30
CA TYR A 71 0.19 -6.25 -20.66
C TYR A 71 -0.69 -6.72 -21.83
N GLN A 72 -1.97 -6.94 -21.54
CA GLN A 72 -2.97 -7.33 -22.53
C GLN A 72 -3.61 -6.08 -23.14
N GLN A 73 -3.41 -5.89 -24.44
CA GLN A 73 -3.95 -4.80 -25.24
C GLN A 73 -4.90 -5.33 -26.32
N SER A 74 -5.69 -4.45 -26.92
CA SER A 74 -6.54 -4.82 -28.07
C SER A 74 -5.74 -5.28 -29.30
N SER A 75 -4.47 -4.86 -29.40
CA SER A 75 -3.53 -5.23 -30.47
C SER A 75 -2.71 -6.49 -30.19
N GLY A 76 -2.90 -7.14 -29.03
CA GLY A 76 -2.16 -8.32 -28.59
C GLY A 76 -1.59 -8.19 -27.19
N GLU A 77 -0.79 -9.17 -26.79
CA GLU A 77 -0.14 -9.20 -25.48
C GLU A 77 1.36 -8.90 -25.61
N THR A 78 1.90 -8.09 -24.70
CA THR A 78 3.33 -7.78 -24.64
C THR A 78 3.79 -7.78 -23.20
N GLN A 79 4.97 -8.33 -22.89
CA GLN A 79 5.53 -8.14 -21.56
C GLN A 79 6.28 -6.80 -21.45
N VAL A 80 6.17 -6.17 -20.28
CA VAL A 80 6.76 -4.86 -19.97
C VAL A 80 7.65 -5.01 -18.74
N PRO A 81 8.98 -4.88 -18.89
CA PRO A 81 9.90 -4.86 -17.77
C PRO A 81 9.64 -3.69 -16.81
N ILE A 82 9.66 -4.00 -15.52
CA ILE A 82 9.66 -3.05 -14.41
C ILE A 82 10.95 -3.22 -13.62
N VAL A 83 11.55 -2.09 -13.26
CA VAL A 83 12.87 -1.98 -12.65
C VAL A 83 12.75 -1.20 -11.35
N PHE A 84 13.39 -1.68 -10.30
CA PHE A 84 13.49 -1.00 -9.01
C PHE A 84 14.95 -0.93 -8.59
N ASP A 85 15.40 0.27 -8.24
CA ASP A 85 16.77 0.49 -7.78
C ASP A 85 16.87 0.53 -6.26
N PHE A 86 18.09 0.42 -5.76
CA PHE A 86 18.37 0.44 -4.32
C PHE A 86 18.11 1.80 -3.66
N GLY A 87 18.04 2.88 -4.45
CA GLY A 87 17.69 4.22 -3.99
C GLY A 87 16.20 4.39 -3.68
N GLY A 88 15.38 3.40 -4.03
CA GLY A 88 13.92 3.47 -3.83
C GLY A 88 13.19 4.09 -5.01
N GLN A 89 13.77 4.10 -6.21
CA GLN A 89 13.11 4.56 -7.42
C GLN A 89 12.62 3.39 -8.27
N MET A 90 11.50 3.59 -8.95
CA MET A 90 10.89 2.58 -9.81
C MET A 90 10.74 3.12 -11.22
N TYR A 91 11.01 2.26 -12.19
CA TYR A 91 10.93 2.55 -13.61
C TYR A 91 10.19 1.45 -14.35
N VAL A 92 9.57 1.82 -15.45
CA VAL A 92 8.91 0.88 -16.37
C VAL A 92 9.44 1.13 -17.76
N GLU A 93 9.62 0.07 -18.55
CA GLU A 93 9.88 0.23 -19.97
C GLU A 93 8.66 0.86 -20.66
N SER A 94 8.86 1.95 -21.39
CA SER A 94 7.77 2.60 -22.11
C SER A 94 8.27 3.38 -23.33
N PRO A 95 7.84 3.03 -24.56
CA PRO A 95 6.98 1.89 -24.92
C PRO A 95 7.66 0.52 -24.71
N ALA A 96 6.88 -0.56 -24.62
CA ALA A 96 7.41 -1.92 -24.52
C ALA A 96 8.34 -2.26 -25.71
N GLY A 97 9.48 -2.90 -25.45
CA GLY A 97 10.47 -3.26 -26.46
C GLY A 97 11.36 -2.11 -26.96
N SER A 98 11.26 -0.91 -26.38
CA SER A 98 12.04 0.28 -26.78
C SER A 98 13.45 0.37 -26.17
N GLY A 99 13.72 -0.34 -25.07
CA GLY A 99 14.92 -0.15 -24.25
C GLY A 99 14.91 1.13 -23.40
N SER A 100 13.85 1.93 -23.43
CA SER A 100 13.76 3.21 -22.71
C SER A 100 12.97 3.08 -21.41
N LEU A 101 13.56 3.52 -20.31
CA LEU A 101 12.93 3.54 -18.98
C LEU A 101 12.22 4.88 -18.70
N LYS A 102 10.99 4.78 -18.21
CA LYS A 102 10.20 5.89 -17.68
C LYS A 102 10.06 5.73 -16.17
N ALA A 103 10.37 6.77 -15.40
CA ALA A 103 10.16 6.77 -13.95
C ALA A 103 8.65 6.67 -13.63
N VAL A 104 8.31 5.84 -12.64
CA VAL A 104 6.92 5.68 -12.19
C VAL A 104 6.58 6.77 -11.18
N ALA A 105 5.50 7.50 -11.44
CA ALA A 105 5.02 8.52 -10.53
C ALA A 105 4.47 7.88 -9.25
N THR A 106 5.04 8.23 -8.11
CA THR A 106 4.62 7.75 -6.78
C THR A 106 3.64 8.72 -6.11
N LEU A 107 3.07 9.64 -6.88
CA LEU A 107 2.68 10.96 -6.42
C LEU A 107 1.20 11.21 -6.76
N GLY A 108 0.37 11.36 -5.74
CA GLY A 108 -1.03 11.79 -5.83
C GLY A 108 -1.11 13.31 -5.80
N SER A 109 -2.15 13.89 -6.42
CA SER A 109 -2.27 15.34 -6.62
C SER A 109 -3.57 15.87 -5.99
N PHE A 110 -3.50 16.91 -5.16
CA PHE A 110 -4.65 17.74 -4.79
C PHE A 110 -4.59 19.07 -5.53
N PRO A 111 -5.66 19.51 -6.23
CA PRO A 111 -5.62 20.75 -6.99
C PRO A 111 -5.46 21.95 -6.05
N VAL A 112 -4.50 22.80 -6.37
CA VAL A 112 -4.26 24.11 -5.74
C VAL A 112 -4.11 25.16 -6.82
N THR A 113 -4.28 26.42 -6.44
CA THR A 113 -4.06 27.55 -7.35
C THR A 113 -2.81 28.29 -6.91
N ARG A 114 -1.90 28.51 -7.85
CA ARG A 114 -0.77 29.44 -7.63
C ARG A 114 -1.21 30.84 -7.98
N ILE A 115 -0.96 31.78 -7.08
CA ILE A 115 -1.30 33.20 -7.24
C ILE A 115 0.00 33.97 -7.10
N GLN A 116 0.39 34.65 -8.19
CA GLN A 116 1.56 35.52 -8.20
C GLN A 116 1.08 36.96 -8.38
N ALA A 117 1.55 37.86 -7.54
CA ALA A 117 1.15 39.26 -7.61
C ALA A 117 2.33 40.20 -7.38
N SER A 118 2.37 41.31 -8.11
CA SER A 118 3.42 42.34 -7.96
C SER A 118 2.91 43.72 -8.39
N GLY A 119 3.66 44.77 -8.05
CA GLY A 119 3.28 46.15 -8.37
C GLY A 119 2.06 46.63 -7.58
N GLY A 120 1.38 47.65 -8.09
CA GLY A 120 0.26 48.31 -7.40
C GLY A 120 0.67 49.47 -6.50
N THR A 121 -0.32 50.23 -6.07
CA THR A 121 -0.15 51.43 -5.23
C THR A 121 -0.40 51.16 -3.74
N SER A 122 -0.70 49.90 -3.39
CA SER A 122 -1.05 49.46 -2.04
C SER A 122 -0.36 48.15 -1.68
N VAL A 123 -0.38 47.80 -0.39
CA VAL A 123 0.00 46.49 0.14
C VAL A 123 -0.97 45.40 -0.29
N PHE A 124 -2.23 45.74 -0.60
CA PHE A 124 -3.21 44.79 -1.15
C PHE A 124 -2.90 44.50 -2.62
N LYS A 125 -2.97 43.22 -3.01
CA LYS A 125 -2.57 42.76 -4.34
C LYS A 125 -3.70 42.08 -5.11
N TYR A 126 -4.46 41.20 -4.46
CA TYR A 126 -5.54 40.46 -5.09
C TYR A 126 -6.71 40.32 -4.13
N LEU A 127 -7.93 40.50 -4.63
CA LEU A 127 -9.10 40.51 -3.78
C LEU A 127 -10.29 39.73 -4.34
N LEU A 128 -11.11 39.21 -3.44
CA LEU A 128 -12.51 38.93 -3.73
C LEU A 128 -13.38 39.75 -2.79
N ASP A 129 -14.25 40.56 -3.37
CA ASP A 129 -15.27 41.27 -2.62
C ASP A 129 -16.53 40.41 -2.50
N LEU A 130 -16.98 40.21 -1.27
CA LEU A 130 -18.15 39.39 -0.94
C LEU A 130 -19.34 40.25 -0.47
N GLY A 131 -19.22 41.57 -0.60
CA GLY A 131 -20.26 42.55 -0.29
C GLY A 131 -20.09 43.23 1.06
N VAL A 132 -20.95 44.21 1.32
CA VAL A 132 -20.97 44.98 2.57
C VAL A 132 -21.22 44.04 3.75
N SER A 133 -20.38 44.13 4.78
CA SER A 133 -20.58 43.39 6.02
C SER A 133 -21.85 43.86 6.70
N VAL A 134 -22.57 42.95 7.34
CA VAL A 134 -23.78 43.31 8.10
C VAL A 134 -23.36 43.66 9.52
N ILE A 135 -23.84 44.80 10.02
CA ILE A 135 -23.51 45.27 11.37
C ILE A 135 -23.84 44.20 12.42
N GLY A 136 -22.89 43.94 13.31
CA GLY A 136 -23.01 42.93 14.37
C GLY A 136 -22.94 41.48 13.91
N THR A 137 -22.80 41.18 12.60
CA THR A 137 -22.72 39.79 12.10
C THR A 137 -21.29 39.29 12.22
N ALA A 138 -21.07 38.18 12.93
CA ALA A 138 -19.76 37.56 12.97
C ALA A 138 -19.49 36.79 11.67
N TYR A 139 -18.26 36.87 11.17
CA TYR A 139 -17.78 36.22 9.95
C TYR A 139 -16.53 35.40 10.24
N VAL A 140 -16.43 34.25 9.57
CA VAL A 140 -15.26 33.38 9.57
C VAL A 140 -14.77 33.25 8.14
N MET A 141 -13.50 33.56 7.96
CA MET A 141 -12.81 33.36 6.70
C MET A 141 -11.64 32.44 6.94
N SER A 142 -11.47 31.44 6.11
CA SER A 142 -10.32 30.55 6.18
C SER A 142 -9.77 30.20 4.82
N LEU A 143 -8.47 29.97 4.77
CA LEU A 143 -7.77 29.61 3.56
C LEU A 143 -6.57 28.72 3.91
N MET A 144 -6.41 27.62 3.18
CA MET A 144 -5.17 26.87 3.24
C MET A 144 -4.15 27.54 2.32
N ILE A 145 -3.01 27.95 2.89
CA ILE A 145 -2.01 28.72 2.15
C ILE A 145 -0.59 28.25 2.46
N LYS A 146 0.26 28.32 1.44
CA LYS A 146 1.70 28.22 1.54
C LYS A 146 2.31 29.43 0.87
N ASN A 147 2.98 30.28 1.66
CA ASN A 147 3.76 31.38 1.13
C ASN A 147 5.07 30.83 0.56
N GLN A 148 5.26 30.99 -0.76
CA GLN A 148 6.49 30.61 -1.49
C GLN A 148 7.37 31.81 -1.81
N GLY A 149 6.91 33.03 -1.49
CA GLY A 149 7.69 34.26 -1.65
C GLY A 149 8.79 34.38 -0.60
N THR A 150 9.51 35.50 -0.64
CA THR A 150 10.63 35.78 0.28
C THR A 150 10.24 36.63 1.48
N GLN A 151 9.12 37.35 1.38
CA GLN A 151 8.61 38.22 2.44
C GLN A 151 7.36 37.62 3.08
N PRO A 152 7.06 37.95 4.35
CA PRO A 152 5.79 37.60 4.95
C PRO A 152 4.61 38.17 4.15
N ILE A 153 3.48 37.51 4.26
CA ILE A 153 2.21 38.00 3.68
C ILE A 153 1.12 37.94 4.75
N PHE A 154 -0.03 38.53 4.42
CA PHE A 154 -1.18 38.59 5.29
C PHE A 154 -2.45 38.32 4.49
N ILE A 155 -3.42 37.69 5.15
CA ILE A 155 -4.80 37.66 4.66
C ILE A 155 -5.56 38.71 5.45
N ASN A 156 -6.23 39.60 4.76
CA ASN A 156 -7.01 40.65 5.36
C ASN A 156 -8.48 40.48 4.97
N SER A 157 -9.39 40.73 5.92
CA SER A 157 -10.83 40.66 5.70
C SER A 157 -11.47 42.01 5.36
N ASN A 158 -10.64 43.06 5.27
CA ASN A 158 -10.94 44.49 5.34
C ASN A 158 -11.28 45.01 6.76
N ILE A 159 -11.63 44.11 7.69
CA ILE A 159 -11.97 44.43 9.09
C ILE A 159 -10.89 43.92 10.05
N ASN A 160 -10.32 42.75 9.76
CA ASN A 160 -9.27 42.13 10.56
C ASN A 160 -8.16 41.60 9.64
N THR A 161 -6.93 41.54 10.15
CA THR A 161 -5.76 41.06 9.43
C THR A 161 -5.18 39.85 10.15
N SER A 162 -4.69 38.87 9.38
CA SER A 162 -4.08 37.67 9.95
C SER A 162 -2.78 37.99 10.68
N ALA A 163 -2.29 37.04 11.48
CA ALA A 163 -0.87 37.03 11.82
C ALA A 163 0.00 36.92 10.54
N ALA A 164 1.27 37.29 10.65
CA ALA A 164 2.21 37.21 9.55
C ALA A 164 2.42 35.76 9.10
N ILE A 165 2.23 35.52 7.81
CA ILE A 165 2.39 34.21 7.16
C ILE A 165 3.80 34.19 6.57
N ALA A 166 4.75 33.68 7.35
CA ALA A 166 6.14 33.55 6.90
C ALA A 166 6.25 32.58 5.71
N PRO A 167 7.26 32.75 4.83
CA PRO A 167 7.61 31.74 3.85
C PRO A 167 7.83 30.37 4.48
N GLY A 168 7.32 29.30 3.86
CA GLY A 168 7.59 27.94 4.35
C GLY A 168 6.41 26.98 4.25
N ASN A 169 6.01 26.39 5.37
CA ASN A 169 5.07 25.28 5.43
C ASN A 169 3.61 25.71 5.15
N TRP A 170 2.78 24.74 4.76
CA TRP A 170 1.33 24.91 4.67
C TRP A 170 0.74 25.27 6.03
N GLN A 171 -0.17 26.22 6.03
CA GLN A 171 -0.89 26.62 7.23
C GLN A 171 -2.34 26.97 6.88
N MET A 172 -3.24 26.62 7.79
CA MET A 172 -4.63 27.07 7.72
C MET A 172 -4.70 28.45 8.36
N VAL A 173 -4.99 29.46 7.57
CA VAL A 173 -5.23 30.81 8.08
C VAL A 173 -6.72 30.93 8.35
N THR A 174 -7.09 31.41 9.54
CA THR A 174 -8.47 31.66 9.92
C THR A 174 -8.60 33.05 10.51
N LEU A 175 -9.56 33.82 10.01
CA LEU A 175 -9.90 35.17 10.44
C LEU A 175 -11.32 35.15 10.98
N ASN A 176 -11.47 35.64 12.21
CA ASN A 176 -12.77 35.89 12.82
C ASN A 176 -12.91 37.39 13.01
N PHE A 177 -14.06 37.95 12.65
CA PHE A 177 -14.35 39.37 12.83
C PHE A 177 -15.86 39.60 12.84
N THR A 178 -16.27 40.74 13.39
CA THR A 178 -17.67 41.17 13.42
C THR A 178 -17.86 42.29 12.40
N GLY A 179 -18.87 42.15 11.55
CA GLY A 179 -19.27 43.16 10.59
C GLY A 179 -19.72 44.44 11.27
N ASP A 180 -19.44 45.56 10.65
CA ASP A 180 -19.71 46.91 11.16
C ASP A 180 -20.86 47.61 10.39
N GLY A 181 -21.40 46.97 9.34
CA GLY A 181 -22.47 47.54 8.52
C GLY A 181 -22.00 48.51 7.44
N ALA A 182 -20.69 48.75 7.35
CA ALA A 182 -20.11 49.77 6.48
C ALA A 182 -18.96 49.21 5.63
N SER A 183 -18.05 48.46 6.25
CA SER A 183 -16.92 47.82 5.60
C SER A 183 -17.37 46.58 4.84
N HIS A 184 -16.82 46.36 3.65
CA HIS A 184 -17.04 45.13 2.90
C HIS A 184 -16.32 43.94 3.53
N VAL A 185 -16.90 42.74 3.41
CA VAL A 185 -16.20 41.48 3.68
C VAL A 185 -15.39 41.12 2.44
N GLN A 186 -14.07 41.16 2.55
CA GLN A 186 -13.21 40.94 1.39
C GLN A 186 -12.11 39.95 1.71
N PHE A 187 -11.86 38.97 0.84
CA PHE A 187 -10.62 38.21 0.89
C PHE A 187 -9.52 39.06 0.25
N LEU A 188 -8.68 39.73 1.04
CA LEU A 188 -7.58 40.57 0.56
C LEU A 188 -6.25 39.87 0.79
N LEU A 189 -5.56 39.56 -0.31
CA LEU A 189 -4.18 39.11 -0.29
C LEU A 189 -3.26 40.33 -0.15
N GLN A 190 -2.59 40.42 0.99
CA GLN A 190 -1.79 41.57 1.39
C GLN A 190 -0.30 41.19 1.48
N ALA A 191 0.55 41.97 0.81
CA ALA A 191 1.99 41.90 0.92
C ALA A 191 2.50 42.68 2.15
N ASN A 192 3.70 42.36 2.63
CA ASN A 192 4.31 43.05 3.76
C ASN A 192 4.60 44.54 3.49
N SER A 193 5.03 44.88 2.27
CA SER A 193 5.23 46.24 1.79
C SER A 193 4.61 46.45 0.40
N VAL A 194 4.39 47.70 0.02
CA VAL A 194 3.85 48.07 -1.30
C VAL A 194 4.76 47.57 -2.43
N ALA A 195 6.08 47.58 -2.23
CA ALA A 195 7.06 47.15 -3.21
C ALA A 195 7.20 45.62 -3.32
N ASP A 196 6.69 44.86 -2.35
CA ASP A 196 6.90 43.41 -2.28
C ASP A 196 5.99 42.67 -3.28
N SER A 197 6.53 41.60 -3.85
CA SER A 197 5.77 40.63 -4.63
C SER A 197 5.27 39.48 -3.75
N MET A 198 4.17 38.87 -4.15
CA MET A 198 3.58 37.68 -3.53
C MET A 198 3.69 36.50 -4.48
N ASP A 199 4.03 35.33 -3.94
CA ASP A 199 3.97 34.05 -4.63
C ASP A 199 3.42 33.02 -3.66
N ILE A 200 2.20 32.56 -3.90
CA ILE A 200 1.48 31.71 -2.96
C ILE A 200 0.86 30.51 -3.66
N LEU A 201 0.83 29.38 -2.96
CA LEU A 201 -0.06 28.27 -3.27
C LEU A 201 -1.23 28.31 -2.29
N ALA A 202 -2.45 28.22 -2.81
CA ALA A 202 -3.66 28.38 -2.02
C ALA A 202 -4.76 27.41 -2.47
N TYR A 203 -5.55 26.90 -1.52
CA TYR A 203 -6.74 26.10 -1.82
C TYR A 203 -7.78 26.16 -0.70
N ALA A 204 -8.99 25.71 -1.02
CA ALA A 204 -10.16 25.72 -0.13
C ALA A 204 -10.42 27.10 0.51
N PRO A 205 -10.50 28.20 -0.29
CA PRO A 205 -10.94 29.46 0.26
C PRO A 205 -12.38 29.31 0.76
N PHE A 206 -12.61 29.78 1.96
CA PHE A 206 -13.89 29.68 2.65
C PHE A 206 -14.18 31.01 3.32
N ALA A 207 -15.29 31.64 2.97
CA ALA A 207 -15.82 32.77 3.70
C ALA A 207 -17.26 32.49 3.99
N ALA A 208 -17.63 32.58 5.26
CA ALA A 208 -19.00 32.38 5.65
C ALA A 208 -19.37 33.32 6.78
N LYS A 209 -20.66 33.54 6.95
CA LYS A 209 -21.10 34.16 8.19
C LYS A 209 -20.85 33.06 9.20
N VAL A 210 -20.34 33.47 10.35
CA VAL A 210 -20.26 32.58 11.50
C VAL A 210 -21.63 31.93 11.61
N SER A 211 -22.72 32.71 11.48
CA SER A 211 -24.14 32.32 11.55
C SER A 211 -24.69 31.30 10.52
N ASP A 212 -24.04 31.03 9.40
CA ASP A 212 -24.57 30.08 8.42
C ASP A 212 -23.53 29.06 7.95
N ARG A 213 -22.24 29.38 8.07
CA ARG A 213 -21.11 28.61 7.52
C ARG A 213 -21.31 28.18 6.07
N VAL A 214 -22.20 28.86 5.35
CA VAL A 214 -22.33 28.70 3.91
C VAL A 214 -21.18 29.45 3.30
N ASN A 215 -20.33 28.74 2.57
CA ASN A 215 -19.28 29.39 1.81
C ASN A 215 -19.93 30.30 0.78
N PHE A 216 -20.01 31.59 1.06
CA PHE A 216 -20.61 32.56 0.17
C PHE A 216 -19.61 33.07 -0.88
N ILE A 217 -18.40 32.49 -0.93
CA ILE A 217 -17.56 32.52 -2.12
C ILE A 217 -18.28 31.69 -3.20
N PRO A 218 -18.70 32.28 -4.32
CA PRO A 218 -19.36 31.52 -5.36
C PRO A 218 -18.46 30.37 -5.84
N GLN A 219 -19.05 29.20 -6.11
CA GLN A 219 -18.29 28.00 -6.49
C GLN A 219 -17.29 28.23 -7.65
N PRO A 220 -17.62 29.01 -8.71
CA PRO A 220 -16.64 29.33 -9.75
C PRO A 220 -15.43 30.11 -9.25
N ASN A 221 -15.57 30.85 -8.14
CA ASN A 221 -14.52 31.69 -7.55
C ASN A 221 -13.72 30.99 -6.45
N GLN A 222 -14.09 29.78 -6.05
CA GLN A 222 -13.36 29.03 -5.01
C GLN A 222 -12.03 28.46 -5.49
N ASN A 223 -11.78 28.47 -6.80
CA ASN A 223 -10.46 28.26 -7.39
C ASN A 223 -9.70 29.58 -7.58
N PHE A 224 -10.11 30.68 -6.93
CA PHE A 224 -9.53 32.02 -7.08
C PHE A 224 -9.72 32.66 -8.47
N SER A 225 -10.42 32.01 -9.39
CA SER A 225 -10.80 32.64 -10.66
C SER A 225 -11.89 33.70 -10.42
N GLY A 226 -11.92 34.76 -11.22
CA GLY A 226 -12.87 35.86 -11.08
C GLY A 226 -12.65 36.78 -9.86
N TRP A 227 -11.56 36.60 -9.11
CA TRP A 227 -11.07 37.59 -8.15
C TRP A 227 -10.39 38.75 -8.91
N ALA A 228 -10.34 39.94 -8.30
CA ALA A 228 -9.87 41.16 -8.94
C ALA A 228 -8.47 41.59 -8.44
N PRO A 229 -7.55 41.99 -9.32
CA PRO A 229 -6.30 42.65 -8.91
C PRO A 229 -6.62 43.99 -8.23
N TRP A 230 -5.90 44.28 -7.14
CA TRP A 230 -6.03 45.55 -6.44
C TRP A 230 -5.29 46.66 -7.19
N LEU A 231 -5.96 47.80 -7.40
CA LEU A 231 -5.48 49.04 -8.03
C LEU A 231 -4.00 49.07 -8.47
N GLY A 232 -3.77 48.73 -9.74
CA GLY A 232 -2.46 48.78 -10.40
C GLY A 232 -1.54 47.57 -10.13
N ALA A 233 -1.97 46.59 -9.33
CA ALA A 233 -1.26 45.33 -9.16
C ALA A 233 -1.45 44.44 -10.40
N SER A 234 -0.37 43.77 -10.78
CA SER A 234 -0.42 42.70 -11.78
C SER A 234 -0.57 41.38 -11.04
N VAL A 235 -1.59 40.59 -11.39
CA VAL A 235 -1.86 39.28 -10.80
C VAL A 235 -1.91 38.23 -11.90
N THR A 236 -1.16 37.14 -11.70
CA THR A 236 -1.20 35.94 -12.53
C THR A 236 -1.70 34.78 -11.69
N ILE A 237 -2.78 34.14 -12.14
CA ILE A 237 -3.34 32.91 -11.57
C ILE A 237 -3.00 31.73 -12.46
N THR A 238 -2.34 30.72 -11.89
CA THR A 238 -2.06 29.46 -12.58
C THR A 238 -2.90 28.35 -11.95
N GLN A 239 -3.93 27.93 -12.68
CA GLN A 239 -4.78 26.80 -12.31
C GLN A 239 -4.11 25.47 -12.65
N GLY A 240 -4.57 24.39 -12.00
CA GLY A 240 -4.05 23.03 -12.26
C GLY A 240 -2.67 22.78 -11.67
N GLN A 241 -2.21 23.63 -10.74
CA GLN A 241 -1.11 23.28 -9.84
C GLN A 241 -1.64 22.23 -8.87
N SER A 242 -0.78 21.32 -8.41
CA SER A 242 -1.21 20.30 -7.47
C SER A 242 -0.22 20.13 -6.34
N ILE A 243 -0.72 20.07 -5.10
CA ILE A 243 0.09 19.51 -4.01
C ILE A 243 0.26 18.04 -4.32
N THR A 244 1.51 17.66 -4.47
CA THR A 244 1.87 16.27 -4.70
C THR A 244 2.26 15.60 -3.39
N TYR A 245 1.66 14.45 -3.09
CA TYR A 245 1.96 13.63 -1.91
C TYR A 245 2.23 12.20 -2.34
N PRO A 246 3.07 11.44 -1.61
CA PRO A 246 3.36 10.07 -1.98
C PRO A 246 2.12 9.19 -1.78
N LEU A 247 1.56 8.65 -2.86
CA LEU A 247 0.53 7.59 -2.83
C LEU A 247 1.11 6.31 -2.24
N VAL A 248 2.32 5.97 -2.66
CA VAL A 248 3.11 4.86 -2.14
C VAL A 248 4.49 5.41 -1.79
N THR A 249 4.94 5.16 -0.56
CA THR A 249 6.32 5.47 -0.16
C THR A 249 7.19 4.29 -0.53
N LEU A 250 7.97 4.44 -1.59
CA LEU A 250 8.94 3.43 -2.00
C LEU A 250 10.14 3.47 -1.04
N PRO A 251 10.51 2.33 -0.40
CA PRO A 251 11.61 2.30 0.55
C PRO A 251 12.96 2.20 -0.17
N ALA A 252 13.92 3.04 0.22
CA ALA A 252 15.33 2.81 -0.12
C ALA A 252 15.87 1.55 0.59
N SER A 253 16.97 1.01 0.07
CA SER A 253 17.63 -0.20 0.58
C SER A 253 16.70 -1.42 0.67
N ALA A 254 15.79 -1.54 -0.29
CA ALA A 254 14.87 -2.66 -0.42
C ALA A 254 15.03 -3.39 -1.76
N HIS A 255 14.48 -4.59 -1.81
CA HIS A 255 14.27 -5.41 -2.99
C HIS A 255 12.77 -5.46 -3.28
N MET A 256 12.42 -5.47 -4.57
CA MET A 256 11.04 -5.58 -5.02
C MET A 256 10.71 -7.01 -5.47
N GLN A 257 9.59 -7.56 -5.01
CA GLN A 257 8.96 -8.77 -5.56
C GLN A 257 7.64 -8.41 -6.21
N VAL A 258 7.32 -9.09 -7.31
CA VAL A 258 6.20 -8.70 -8.17
C VAL A 258 5.36 -9.91 -8.54
N ALA A 259 4.06 -9.81 -8.33
CA ALA A 259 3.07 -10.70 -8.90
C ALA A 259 2.33 -9.97 -10.03
N ALA A 260 2.34 -10.54 -11.24
CA ALA A 260 1.61 -9.99 -12.38
C ALA A 260 0.21 -10.62 -12.47
N ALA A 261 -0.84 -9.82 -12.37
CA ALA A 261 -2.21 -10.27 -12.58
C ALA A 261 -3.14 -9.09 -12.94
N TYR A 262 -4.20 -9.35 -13.71
CA TYR A 262 -5.21 -8.34 -14.07
C TYR A 262 -4.65 -7.07 -14.74
N ASN A 263 -3.61 -7.18 -15.59
CA ASN A 263 -2.86 -6.04 -16.16
C ASN A 263 -2.22 -5.11 -15.11
N ARG A 264 -1.87 -5.66 -13.94
CA ARG A 264 -1.22 -4.94 -12.84
C ARG A 264 -0.01 -5.71 -12.31
N GLY A 265 0.93 -4.95 -11.77
CA GLY A 265 2.01 -5.47 -10.94
C GLY A 265 1.71 -5.21 -9.47
N TYR A 266 1.52 -6.27 -8.69
CA TYR A 266 1.41 -6.19 -7.23
C TYR A 266 2.80 -6.32 -6.62
N LEU A 267 3.22 -5.35 -5.81
CA LEU A 267 4.61 -5.09 -5.47
C LEU A 267 4.84 -5.24 -3.96
N ALA A 268 5.71 -6.16 -3.56
CA ALA A 268 6.20 -6.27 -2.19
C ALA A 268 7.61 -5.68 -2.07
N PHE A 269 7.88 -4.94 -0.98
CA PHE A 269 9.17 -4.32 -0.72
C PHE A 269 9.78 -4.86 0.57
N SER A 270 10.94 -5.51 0.47
CA SER A 270 11.57 -6.22 1.58
C SER A 270 13.09 -6.20 1.46
N ASP A 271 13.81 -6.62 2.50
CA ASP A 271 15.22 -7.00 2.38
C ASP A 271 15.38 -8.50 2.04
N LEU A 272 14.35 -9.11 1.42
CA LEU A 272 14.21 -10.55 1.18
C LEU A 272 14.23 -11.42 2.46
N LYS A 273 14.27 -10.81 3.65
CA LYS A 273 14.10 -11.47 4.96
C LYS A 273 12.88 -10.96 5.70
N SER A 274 12.55 -9.68 5.56
CA SER A 274 11.49 -8.96 6.28
C SER A 274 10.93 -7.84 5.41
N GLY A 275 9.61 -7.63 5.47
CA GLY A 275 8.98 -6.50 4.78
C GLY A 275 9.48 -5.15 5.30
N LYS A 276 9.77 -4.21 4.40
CA LYS A 276 10.25 -2.85 4.73
C LYS A 276 9.17 -1.77 4.60
N ALA A 277 8.19 -1.99 3.73
CA ALA A 277 7.08 -1.08 3.51
C ALA A 277 5.80 -1.86 3.19
N LEU A 278 4.66 -1.16 3.25
CA LEU A 278 3.40 -1.70 2.77
C LEU A 278 3.49 -1.98 1.25
N PRO A 279 2.81 -3.03 0.75
CA PRO A 279 2.84 -3.33 -0.67
C PRO A 279 2.15 -2.24 -1.51
N GLY A 280 2.52 -2.16 -2.79
CA GLY A 280 1.92 -1.27 -3.79
C GLY A 280 1.28 -2.04 -4.94
N VAL A 281 0.49 -1.36 -5.76
CA VAL A 281 -0.06 -1.91 -7.00
C VAL A 281 0.16 -0.91 -8.13
N TYR A 282 0.86 -1.36 -9.17
CA TYR A 282 1.12 -0.59 -10.38
C TYR A 282 0.16 -1.04 -11.49
N ASP A 283 -0.67 -0.12 -11.97
CA ASP A 283 -1.61 -0.38 -13.04
C ASP A 283 -1.01 -0.01 -14.40
N LEU A 284 -0.82 -1.00 -15.27
CA LEU A 284 -0.18 -0.80 -16.57
C LEU A 284 -0.99 0.10 -17.51
N SER A 285 -2.33 0.04 -17.39
CA SER A 285 -3.23 0.77 -18.29
C SER A 285 -3.22 2.27 -18.02
N SER A 286 -3.22 2.66 -16.76
CA SER A 286 -3.24 4.06 -16.32
C SER A 286 -1.86 4.61 -15.97
N GLY A 287 -0.87 3.75 -15.76
CA GLY A 287 0.48 4.13 -15.34
C GLY A 287 0.57 4.62 -13.89
N ASN A 288 -0.47 4.39 -13.09
CA ASN A 288 -0.53 4.81 -11.70
C ASN A 288 0.05 3.76 -10.76
N LEU A 289 0.79 4.23 -9.75
CA LEU A 289 1.15 3.41 -8.59
C LEU A 289 0.27 3.81 -7.40
N ASP A 290 -0.54 2.87 -6.94
CA ASP A 290 -1.49 3.05 -5.84
C ASP A 290 -1.13 2.15 -4.62
N PRO A 291 -1.59 2.48 -3.41
CA PRO A 291 -1.53 1.56 -2.27
C PRO A 291 -2.21 0.24 -2.62
N TYR A 292 -1.60 -0.88 -2.24
CA TYR A 292 -2.12 -2.21 -2.58
C TYR A 292 -3.48 -2.50 -1.95
N SER A 293 -3.72 -2.05 -0.71
CA SER A 293 -5.00 -2.24 -0.05
C SER A 293 -5.35 -1.00 0.79
N MET A 294 -6.65 -0.78 0.98
CA MET A 294 -7.14 0.31 1.80
C MET A 294 -7.22 -0.11 3.26
N ARG A 295 -6.85 0.82 4.16
CA ARG A 295 -7.10 0.65 5.58
C ARG A 295 -8.61 0.55 5.85
N PRO A 296 -9.05 -0.34 6.76
CA PRO A 296 -10.45 -0.40 7.16
C PRO A 296 -10.96 0.95 7.68
N VAL A 297 -12.21 1.29 7.36
CA VAL A 297 -12.82 2.53 7.84
C VAL A 297 -13.04 2.43 9.35
N GLY A 298 -12.58 3.44 10.08
CA GLY A 298 -12.62 3.44 11.55
C GLY A 298 -11.56 2.54 12.18
N ASP A 299 -10.49 2.17 11.45
CA ASP A 299 -9.36 1.45 12.06
C ASP A 299 -8.82 2.22 13.27
N ARG A 300 -8.22 1.49 14.22
CA ARG A 300 -7.69 2.09 15.44
C ARG A 300 -6.50 2.98 15.13
N TRP A 301 -6.42 4.10 15.84
CA TRP A 301 -5.19 4.88 15.88
C TRP A 301 -4.01 4.01 16.34
N LYS A 302 -2.86 4.20 15.70
CA LYS A 302 -1.61 3.48 15.96
C LYS A 302 -0.48 4.50 16.06
N ALA A 303 0.36 4.34 17.07
CA ALA A 303 1.53 5.18 17.27
C ALA A 303 2.56 5.00 16.14
N ASN A 304 3.31 6.06 15.82
CA ASN A 304 4.40 6.04 14.82
C ASN A 304 4.01 5.38 13.49
N THR A 305 2.76 5.59 13.07
CA THR A 305 2.18 4.93 11.90
C THR A 305 2.01 5.94 10.79
N THR A 306 2.42 5.58 9.57
CA THR A 306 2.15 6.39 8.39
C THR A 306 0.67 6.33 8.05
N TYR A 307 0.06 7.50 7.92
CA TYR A 307 -1.32 7.69 7.49
C TYR A 307 -1.37 8.51 6.21
N GLN A 308 -2.22 8.09 5.28
CA GLN A 308 -2.49 8.80 4.04
C GLN A 308 -3.68 9.75 4.19
N ALA A 309 -3.62 10.90 3.53
CA ALA A 309 -4.75 11.83 3.46
C ALA A 309 -5.99 11.09 2.93
N GLY A 310 -7.10 11.23 3.65
CA GLY A 310 -8.36 10.54 3.40
C GLY A 310 -8.56 9.23 4.17
N GLU A 311 -7.53 8.66 4.80
CA GLU A 311 -7.73 7.53 5.72
C GLU A 311 -8.55 7.95 6.93
N VAL A 312 -9.42 7.05 7.42
CA VAL A 312 -10.37 7.33 8.50
C VAL A 312 -10.14 6.39 9.67
N ILE A 313 -9.92 6.95 10.85
CA ILE A 313 -9.62 6.21 12.09
C ILE A 313 -10.56 6.62 13.23
N THR A 314 -10.44 5.89 14.33
CA THR A 314 -11.02 6.24 15.64
C THR A 314 -9.93 6.12 16.73
N PRO A 315 -10.03 6.83 17.86
CA PRO A 315 -9.11 6.63 18.98
C PRO A 315 -9.11 5.20 19.53
N VAL A 316 -8.04 4.80 20.21
CA VAL A 316 -7.92 3.54 20.95
C VAL A 316 -8.76 3.57 22.22
N SER A 317 -8.93 4.74 22.85
CA SER A 317 -9.82 4.92 24.00
C SER A 317 -11.28 4.54 23.66
N GLY A 318 -11.95 3.78 24.53
CA GLY A 318 -13.36 3.39 24.34
C GLY A 318 -13.59 1.99 23.72
N GLY A 319 -12.59 1.11 23.78
CA GLY A 319 -12.76 -0.31 23.40
C GLY A 319 -12.98 -0.49 21.89
N THR A 320 -13.85 -1.41 21.47
CA THR A 320 -14.08 -1.75 20.05
C THR A 320 -14.97 -0.76 19.28
N SER A 321 -15.58 0.22 19.96
CA SER A 321 -16.36 1.31 19.34
C SER A 321 -15.65 2.67 19.36
N GLY A 322 -14.55 2.80 20.09
CA GLY A 322 -13.84 4.08 20.21
C GLY A 322 -14.64 5.08 21.03
N ASN A 323 -14.49 6.37 20.72
CA ASN A 323 -15.26 7.42 21.38
C ASN A 323 -16.62 7.69 20.69
N GLY A 324 -17.04 6.84 19.76
CA GLY A 324 -18.26 7.03 18.96
C GLY A 324 -18.11 7.98 17.77
N HIS A 325 -16.90 8.48 17.50
CA HIS A 325 -16.59 9.35 16.37
C HIS A 325 -15.50 8.77 15.48
N ILE A 326 -15.49 9.23 14.22
CA ILE A 326 -14.46 8.94 13.23
C ILE A 326 -13.75 10.21 12.77
N TYR A 327 -12.46 10.06 12.48
CA TYR A 327 -11.55 11.14 12.17
C TYR A 327 -10.81 10.85 10.87
N ARG A 328 -10.89 11.77 9.91
CA ARG A 328 -10.23 11.67 8.62
C ARG A 328 -8.88 12.39 8.66
N CYS A 329 -7.85 11.73 8.16
CA CYS A 329 -6.55 12.33 7.91
C CYS A 329 -6.68 13.39 6.81
N THR A 330 -6.32 14.64 7.12
CA THR A 330 -6.29 15.74 6.14
C THR A 330 -4.89 16.07 5.64
N ALA A 331 -3.85 15.59 6.33
CA ALA A 331 -2.45 15.76 5.95
C ALA A 331 -1.71 14.43 6.12
N THR A 332 -1.19 13.87 5.02
CA THR A 332 -0.37 12.65 5.02
C THR A 332 0.86 12.85 5.91
N GLY A 333 1.17 11.87 6.75
CA GLY A 333 2.33 11.93 7.63
C GLY A 333 2.43 10.71 8.55
N VAL A 334 3.36 10.78 9.50
CA VAL A 334 3.51 9.79 10.57
C VAL A 334 2.85 10.35 11.84
N SER A 335 1.98 9.56 12.47
CA SER A 335 1.36 9.90 13.75
C SER A 335 2.39 10.04 14.88
N GLY A 336 2.02 10.69 15.97
CA GLY A 336 2.85 10.80 17.16
C GLY A 336 3.13 9.46 17.84
N ALA A 337 4.07 9.48 18.79
CA ALA A 337 4.38 8.31 19.61
C ALA A 337 3.29 8.03 20.68
N MET A 338 2.42 9.00 20.98
CA MET A 338 1.33 8.91 21.94
C MET A 338 0.04 9.40 21.31
N GLU A 339 -1.08 8.79 21.70
CA GLU A 339 -2.40 9.13 21.18
C GLU A 339 -2.78 10.57 21.55
N PRO A 340 -3.22 11.41 20.59
CA PRO A 340 -3.72 12.75 20.89
C PRO A 340 -5.12 12.70 21.51
N VAL A 341 -5.54 13.78 22.16
CA VAL A 341 -6.93 13.90 22.64
C VAL A 341 -7.85 14.19 21.45
N PHE A 342 -8.69 13.23 21.11
CA PHE A 342 -9.67 13.35 20.03
C PHE A 342 -10.91 14.12 20.47
N SER A 343 -11.10 15.32 19.93
CA SER A 343 -12.25 16.17 20.21
C SER A 343 -13.55 15.56 19.66
N LEU A 344 -14.64 15.64 20.43
CA LEU A 344 -15.99 15.22 19.99
C LEU A 344 -16.73 16.34 19.22
N GLY A 345 -16.11 17.52 19.11
CA GLY A 345 -16.70 18.66 18.41
C GLY A 345 -16.81 18.40 16.91
N ASP A 346 -18.00 18.65 16.36
CA ASP A 346 -18.30 18.54 14.94
C ASP A 346 -17.28 19.31 14.08
N GLY A 347 -16.59 18.58 13.19
CA GLY A 347 -15.59 19.15 12.29
C GLY A 347 -14.30 19.63 12.96
N ALA A 348 -14.08 19.32 14.24
CA ALA A 348 -12.86 19.69 14.97
C ALA A 348 -11.61 19.10 14.31
N THR A 349 -10.50 19.83 14.40
CA THR A 349 -9.19 19.39 13.88
C THR A 349 -8.22 19.11 15.02
N ILE A 350 -7.38 18.09 14.85
CA ILE A 350 -6.42 17.62 15.85
C ILE A 350 -5.07 17.43 15.17
N SER A 351 -4.01 18.02 15.73
CA SER A 351 -2.63 17.79 15.28
C SER A 351 -2.03 16.57 15.98
N ASP A 352 -1.37 15.70 15.21
CA ASP A 352 -0.83 14.43 15.67
C ASP A 352 0.48 14.08 14.94
N GLY A 353 1.62 14.46 15.51
CA GLY A 353 2.90 14.32 14.81
C GLY A 353 2.92 15.12 13.51
N ALA A 354 3.15 14.46 12.38
CA ALA A 354 3.06 15.05 11.04
C ALA A 354 1.67 14.90 10.39
N VAL A 355 0.72 14.27 11.08
CA VAL A 355 -0.66 14.07 10.63
C VAL A 355 -1.58 15.14 11.22
N THR A 356 -2.60 15.52 10.46
CA THR A 356 -3.74 16.30 10.98
C THR A 356 -5.02 15.50 10.78
N TRP A 357 -5.78 15.34 11.85
CA TRP A 357 -7.09 14.69 11.86
C TRP A 357 -8.21 15.71 11.82
N LYS A 358 -9.33 15.37 11.17
CA LYS A 358 -10.58 16.13 11.20
C LYS A 358 -11.74 15.19 11.55
N GLU A 359 -12.55 15.57 12.52
CA GLU A 359 -13.81 14.88 12.86
C GLU A 359 -14.77 14.94 11.66
N VAL A 360 -15.31 13.77 11.27
CA VAL A 360 -16.15 13.61 10.05
C VAL A 360 -17.26 12.57 10.27
N THR A 361 -17.77 12.42 11.49
CA THR A 361 -18.77 11.37 11.75
C THR A 361 -20.04 11.65 10.95
N ALA A 362 -20.41 10.68 10.11
CA ALA A 362 -21.61 10.79 9.31
C ALA A 362 -22.85 10.71 10.22
N HIS A 363 -23.91 11.40 9.83
CA HIS A 363 -25.20 11.32 10.49
C HIS A 363 -26.28 11.07 9.45
N ALA A 364 -27.28 10.25 9.81
CA ALA A 364 -28.37 9.91 8.91
C ALA A 364 -29.71 9.94 9.63
N GLY A 365 -30.73 10.43 8.95
CA GLY A 365 -32.05 10.60 9.53
C GLY A 365 -33.11 11.04 8.51
N THR A 366 -34.35 11.08 8.97
CA THR A 366 -35.51 11.60 8.21
C THR A 366 -36.07 12.90 8.80
N VAL A 367 -35.62 13.23 10.01
CA VAL A 367 -35.95 14.45 10.77
C VAL A 367 -34.68 15.00 11.43
N ILE A 368 -34.74 16.18 12.03
CA ILE A 368 -33.63 16.72 12.85
C ILE A 368 -33.69 16.11 14.26
N ASP A 369 -32.89 15.09 14.54
CA ASP A 369 -32.88 14.36 15.84
C ASP A 369 -31.50 14.28 16.52
N GLY A 370 -30.41 14.45 15.77
CA GLY A 370 -29.04 14.49 16.30
C GLY A 370 -28.48 15.90 16.49
N ILE A 371 -29.01 16.68 17.45
CA ILE A 371 -28.46 18.00 17.82
C ILE A 371 -27.31 17.79 18.83
N PRO A 372 -26.04 18.05 18.46
CA PRO A 372 -24.92 17.87 19.38
C PRO A 372 -24.98 18.86 20.55
N ASN A 373 -24.54 18.46 21.74
CA ASN A 373 -24.43 19.38 22.88
C ASN A 373 -23.44 20.54 22.61
N THR A 374 -22.49 20.35 21.68
CA THR A 374 -21.57 21.40 21.21
C THR A 374 -22.23 22.42 20.29
N PHE A 375 -23.52 22.26 19.95
CA PHE A 375 -24.27 23.25 19.17
C PHE A 375 -24.57 24.52 19.96
N PHE A 376 -24.49 24.48 21.30
CA PHE A 376 -24.60 25.68 22.13
C PHE A 376 -23.67 25.59 23.34
N THR A 377 -23.26 26.74 23.90
CA THR A 377 -22.48 26.81 25.13
C THR A 377 -23.18 27.67 26.16
N LEU A 378 -23.01 27.33 27.45
CA LEU A 378 -23.62 28.04 28.56
C LEU A 378 -22.55 28.79 29.35
N ASN A 379 -22.76 30.09 29.52
CA ASN A 379 -21.92 30.95 30.35
C ASN A 379 -22.74 31.49 31.52
N ARG A 380 -22.23 31.34 32.74
CA ARG A 380 -22.81 31.98 33.93
C ARG A 380 -22.35 33.43 34.01
N ILE A 381 -23.29 34.37 34.10
CA ILE A 381 -23.01 35.79 34.30
C ILE A 381 -23.55 36.19 35.67
N ALA A 382 -22.64 36.41 36.62
CA ALA A 382 -23.01 36.71 38.00
C ALA A 382 -23.65 38.09 38.14
N GLY A 383 -24.75 38.18 38.90
CA GLY A 383 -25.39 39.45 39.28
C GLY A 383 -26.08 40.22 38.15
N ALA A 384 -26.28 39.61 36.98
CA ALA A 384 -26.86 40.26 35.80
C ALA A 384 -28.26 39.76 35.40
N GLY A 385 -28.81 38.77 36.09
CA GLY A 385 -30.10 38.13 35.79
C GLY A 385 -31.06 38.13 36.99
N THR A 386 -32.01 37.20 36.98
CA THR A 386 -33.06 37.12 38.01
C THR A 386 -33.19 35.74 38.65
N TYR A 387 -32.30 34.79 38.34
CA TYR A 387 -32.29 33.50 39.03
C TYR A 387 -31.97 33.68 40.52
N ALA A 388 -32.77 33.01 41.36
CA ALA A 388 -32.51 32.94 42.79
C ALA A 388 -31.24 32.13 43.07
N SER A 389 -30.63 32.32 44.24
CA SER A 389 -29.53 31.46 44.69
C SER A 389 -30.01 30.02 44.93
N GLY A 390 -29.14 29.03 44.68
CA GLY A 390 -29.40 27.62 44.97
C GLY A 390 -30.33 26.95 43.96
N ARG A 391 -30.23 27.32 42.67
CA ARG A 391 -30.94 26.66 41.56
C ARG A 391 -29.96 25.96 40.63
N ASP A 392 -30.38 24.84 40.07
CA ASP A 392 -29.72 24.20 38.94
C ASP A 392 -30.54 24.51 37.68
N VAL A 393 -29.95 25.26 36.75
CA VAL A 393 -30.63 25.76 35.56
C VAL A 393 -30.24 24.92 34.35
N TYR A 394 -31.24 24.30 33.74
CA TYR A 394 -31.11 23.45 32.58
C TYR A 394 -31.55 24.21 31.33
N ILE A 395 -30.70 24.21 30.31
CA ILE A 395 -30.96 24.82 29.02
C ILE A 395 -30.86 23.76 27.93
N ALA A 396 -31.85 23.71 27.05
CA ALA A 396 -31.83 22.88 25.86
C ALA A 396 -32.34 23.67 24.67
N VAL A 397 -31.99 23.20 23.48
CA VAL A 397 -32.40 23.83 22.22
C VAL A 397 -33.10 22.86 21.28
N THR A 398 -33.93 23.39 20.39
CA THR A 398 -34.49 22.70 19.23
C THR A 398 -34.03 23.41 17.96
N ILE A 399 -34.19 22.75 16.80
CA ILE A 399 -33.96 23.35 15.48
C ILE A 399 -35.25 23.26 14.67
N SER A 400 -35.63 24.35 14.00
CA SER A 400 -36.77 24.42 13.10
C SER A 400 -36.34 24.42 11.63
N ASN A 401 -37.22 23.97 10.74
CA ASN A 401 -37.13 24.15 9.29
C ASN A 401 -38.50 24.50 8.68
N GLY A 402 -38.61 24.51 7.36
CA GLY A 402 -39.86 24.85 6.65
C GLY A 402 -41.01 23.84 6.87
N ASN A 403 -40.73 22.67 7.46
CA ASN A 403 -41.73 21.62 7.72
C ASN A 403 -42.17 21.56 9.19
N GLY A 404 -41.37 22.06 10.14
CA GLY A 404 -41.69 22.02 11.56
C GLY A 404 -40.48 22.20 12.47
N GLU A 405 -40.59 21.69 13.70
CA GLU A 405 -39.59 21.83 14.76
C GLU A 405 -39.14 20.47 15.33
N SER A 406 -37.88 20.37 15.72
CA SER A 406 -37.32 19.18 16.37
C SER A 406 -37.82 19.02 17.81
N VAL A 407 -37.61 17.83 18.37
CA VAL A 407 -37.68 17.63 19.82
C VAL A 407 -36.47 18.25 20.53
N LEU A 408 -36.56 18.38 21.85
CA LEU A 408 -35.50 18.94 22.70
C LEU A 408 -34.18 18.19 22.53
N SER A 409 -33.08 18.94 22.40
CA SER A 409 -31.72 18.40 22.54
C SER A 409 -31.41 17.98 24.00
N THR A 410 -30.26 17.33 24.19
CA THR A 410 -29.74 17.09 25.53
C THR A 410 -29.44 18.43 26.22
N ALA A 411 -29.94 18.62 27.44
CA ALA A 411 -29.77 19.88 28.16
C ALA A 411 -28.34 20.06 28.69
N GLY A 412 -27.80 21.27 28.55
CA GLY A 412 -26.68 21.74 29.36
C GLY A 412 -27.17 22.26 30.71
N VAL A 413 -26.30 22.29 31.71
CA VAL A 413 -26.66 22.74 33.07
C VAL A 413 -25.66 23.73 33.64
N ILE A 414 -26.17 24.77 34.30
CA ILE A 414 -25.42 25.60 35.25
C ILE A 414 -25.91 25.21 36.65
N VAL A 415 -25.00 24.70 37.48
CA VAL A 415 -25.31 24.20 38.82
C VAL A 415 -25.10 25.31 39.85
N ASN A 416 -25.99 25.35 40.84
CA ASN A 416 -25.92 26.23 42.01
C ASN A 416 -25.73 27.71 41.66
N THR A 417 -26.78 28.30 41.07
CA THR A 417 -26.85 29.75 40.83
C THR A 417 -26.68 30.53 42.12
N ALA A 418 -26.13 31.73 42.01
CA ALA A 418 -26.10 32.77 43.02
C ALA A 418 -27.28 33.73 42.77
N THR A 419 -27.57 34.57 43.75
CA THR A 419 -28.63 35.56 43.61
C THR A 419 -28.38 36.47 42.41
N ASN A 420 -29.40 36.63 41.57
CA ASN A 420 -29.38 37.43 40.36
C ASN A 420 -28.40 36.91 39.29
N ASP A 421 -28.15 35.61 39.25
CA ASP A 421 -27.42 35.04 38.12
C ASP A 421 -28.24 35.09 36.82
N ARG A 422 -27.51 35.15 35.72
CA ARG A 422 -27.98 34.97 34.35
C ARG A 422 -27.29 33.78 33.72
N VAL A 423 -28.01 33.04 32.88
CA VAL A 423 -27.40 32.08 31.96
C VAL A 423 -27.34 32.71 30.57
N GLN A 424 -26.15 32.84 30.01
CA GLN A 424 -25.96 33.29 28.65
C GLN A 424 -25.75 32.06 27.75
N VAL A 425 -26.63 31.90 26.77
CA VAL A 425 -26.65 30.79 25.82
C VAL A 425 -26.08 31.30 24.50
N VAL A 426 -24.93 30.77 24.11
CA VAL A 426 -24.31 31.09 22.82
C VAL A 426 -24.63 29.96 21.86
N ILE A 427 -25.42 30.24 20.83
CA ILE A 427 -25.66 29.30 19.75
C ILE A 427 -24.41 29.29 18.87
N ASN A 428 -23.93 28.10 18.55
CA ASN A 428 -22.77 27.93 17.69
C ASN A 428 -23.00 28.69 16.38
N SER A 429 -21.88 29.13 15.84
CA SER A 429 -21.79 29.76 14.54
C SER A 429 -22.65 29.07 13.49
N SER A 430 -22.53 27.77 13.27
CA SER A 430 -23.38 27.07 12.30
C SER A 430 -24.31 26.05 12.93
N PHE A 431 -25.35 25.71 12.18
CA PHE A 431 -26.04 24.44 12.36
C PHE A 431 -25.05 23.25 12.26
N PRO A 432 -25.40 22.10 12.84
CA PRO A 432 -24.62 20.88 12.72
C PRO A 432 -24.25 20.57 11.25
N SER A 433 -23.00 20.21 10.99
CA SER A 433 -22.44 20.05 9.64
C SER A 433 -23.15 18.99 8.81
N TRP A 434 -23.75 17.98 9.45
CA TRP A 434 -24.50 16.92 8.79
C TRP A 434 -25.82 17.40 8.16
N LEU A 435 -26.32 18.58 8.52
CA LEU A 435 -27.47 19.22 7.89
C LEU A 435 -27.08 20.01 6.63
N ALA A 436 -25.78 20.16 6.33
CA ALA A 436 -25.31 20.92 5.19
C ALA A 436 -25.74 20.28 3.85
N GLY A 437 -26.15 21.11 2.90
CA GLY A 437 -26.58 20.68 1.56
C GLY A 437 -28.10 20.46 1.42
N LEU A 438 -28.83 20.36 2.53
CA LEU A 438 -30.30 20.37 2.50
C LEU A 438 -30.82 21.66 1.87
N GLN A 439 -31.82 21.53 1.01
CA GLN A 439 -32.49 22.66 0.34
C GLN A 439 -33.85 22.92 1.00
N ALA A 440 -34.41 24.12 0.82
CA ALA A 440 -35.77 24.42 1.27
C ALA A 440 -36.78 23.42 0.64
N PRO A 441 -37.78 22.93 1.39
CA PRO A 441 -38.17 23.32 2.76
C PRO A 441 -37.43 22.55 3.89
N PHE A 442 -36.50 21.66 3.55
CA PHE A 442 -35.85 20.74 4.49
C PHE A 442 -34.67 21.36 5.26
N ALA A 443 -34.06 22.42 4.71
CA ALA A 443 -32.93 23.12 5.31
C ALA A 443 -33.28 23.74 6.68
N PRO A 444 -32.40 23.64 7.69
CA PRO A 444 -32.61 24.28 9.00
C PRO A 444 -32.69 25.80 8.86
N THR A 445 -33.60 26.43 9.59
CA THR A 445 -33.88 27.87 9.49
C THR A 445 -33.52 28.64 10.76
N ALA A 446 -33.75 28.06 11.94
CA ALA A 446 -33.52 28.70 13.22
C ALA A 446 -33.40 27.67 14.37
N ALA A 447 -32.92 28.12 15.52
CA ALA A 447 -33.01 27.39 16.79
C ALA A 447 -34.05 28.03 17.72
N ASN A 448 -34.61 27.25 18.64
CA ASN A 448 -35.37 27.78 19.78
C ASN A 448 -34.69 27.34 21.08
N ILE A 449 -34.72 28.20 22.09
CA ILE A 449 -34.07 27.99 23.39
C ILE A 449 -35.14 27.76 24.45
N TYR A 450 -34.97 26.70 25.21
CA TYR A 450 -35.84 26.27 26.29
C TYR A 450 -35.08 26.21 27.61
N ALA A 451 -35.75 26.60 28.70
CA ALA A 451 -35.17 26.59 30.03
C ALA A 451 -36.09 25.89 31.05
N ALA A 452 -35.48 25.18 31.99
CA ALA A 452 -36.12 24.64 33.19
C ALA A 452 -35.15 24.77 34.38
N ASP A 453 -35.65 24.87 35.60
CA ASP A 453 -34.80 25.04 36.78
C ASP A 453 -35.44 24.37 38.01
N VAL A 454 -34.58 23.84 38.85
CA VAL A 454 -34.95 23.10 40.05
C VAL A 454 -34.05 23.54 41.21
N ALA A 455 -34.42 23.19 42.45
CA ALA A 455 -33.56 23.50 43.59
C ALA A 455 -32.25 22.69 43.48
N THR A 456 -31.11 23.28 43.88
CA THR A 456 -29.81 22.62 43.71
C THR A 456 -29.75 21.25 44.38
N GLY A 457 -29.25 20.25 43.65
CA GLY A 457 -29.14 18.87 44.10
C GLY A 457 -30.44 18.05 43.99
N THR A 458 -31.51 18.61 43.43
CA THR A 458 -32.69 17.84 43.02
C THR A 458 -32.47 17.18 41.66
N ALA A 459 -33.30 16.17 41.33
CA ALA A 459 -33.20 15.48 40.04
C ALA A 459 -33.52 16.40 38.86
N ALA A 460 -32.91 16.13 37.70
CA ALA A 460 -33.10 16.92 36.49
C ALA A 460 -34.60 16.99 36.09
N PRO A 461 -35.10 18.15 35.64
CA PRO A 461 -36.50 18.34 35.27
C PRO A 461 -36.88 17.51 34.04
N ALA A 462 -38.12 17.00 34.02
CA ALA A 462 -38.68 16.33 32.85
C ALA A 462 -38.86 17.31 31.68
N ALA A 463 -38.88 16.81 30.43
CA ALA A 463 -39.01 17.65 29.23
C ALA A 463 -40.26 18.57 29.25
N SER A 464 -41.34 18.15 29.91
CA SER A 464 -42.57 18.93 30.05
C SER A 464 -42.45 20.16 30.97
N ALA A 465 -41.38 20.27 31.77
CA ALA A 465 -41.12 21.40 32.65
C ALA A 465 -40.27 22.51 31.98
N TYR A 466 -39.83 22.28 30.74
CA TYR A 466 -39.10 23.27 29.97
C TYR A 466 -40.08 24.25 29.31
N HIS A 467 -39.74 25.52 29.33
CA HIS A 467 -40.49 26.58 28.68
C HIS A 467 -39.62 27.33 27.68
N LEU A 468 -40.23 27.72 26.56
CA LEU A 468 -39.59 28.52 25.53
C LEU A 468 -39.19 29.89 26.12
N VAL A 469 -37.91 30.24 26.00
CA VAL A 469 -37.36 31.53 26.46
C VAL A 469 -36.89 32.42 25.32
N ALA A 470 -36.51 31.84 24.17
CA ALA A 470 -36.18 32.56 22.95
C ALA A 470 -36.54 31.73 21.71
N SER A 471 -37.11 32.36 20.68
CA SER A 471 -37.52 31.69 19.45
C SER A 471 -36.91 32.32 18.21
N ALA A 472 -36.82 31.54 17.13
CA ALA A 472 -36.28 31.95 15.84
C ALA A 472 -34.85 32.50 15.95
N VAL A 473 -34.08 31.90 16.86
CA VAL A 473 -32.72 32.31 17.18
C VAL A 473 -31.79 31.90 16.03
N ALA A 474 -31.13 32.87 15.42
CA ALA A 474 -30.14 32.61 14.38
C ALA A 474 -28.87 31.97 15.00
N PRO A 475 -28.13 31.16 14.24
CA PRO A 475 -26.82 30.72 14.69
C PRO A 475 -25.85 31.90 14.86
N ALA A 476 -24.73 31.70 15.55
CA ALA A 476 -23.80 32.77 15.99
C ALA A 476 -24.41 33.84 16.90
N SER A 477 -25.51 33.54 17.58
CA SER A 477 -26.17 34.48 18.47
C SER A 477 -25.84 34.21 19.94
N THR A 478 -25.91 35.27 20.74
CA THR A 478 -25.77 35.22 22.19
C THR A 478 -27.08 35.65 22.82
N ASN A 479 -27.68 34.78 23.64
CA ASN A 479 -29.02 34.95 24.17
C ASN A 479 -28.97 34.90 25.69
N ASN A 480 -29.51 35.93 26.34
CA ASN A 480 -29.55 36.00 27.79
C ASN A 480 -30.84 35.34 28.29
N VAL A 481 -30.70 34.37 29.16
CA VAL A 481 -31.78 33.68 29.86
C VAL A 481 -31.71 34.09 31.32
N ASP A 482 -32.65 34.95 31.72
CA ASP A 482 -32.69 35.54 33.07
C ASP A 482 -33.59 34.75 34.03
N SER A 483 -34.57 34.02 33.50
CA SER A 483 -35.49 33.16 34.25
C SER A 483 -35.94 31.99 33.37
N THR A 484 -36.59 30.99 33.96
CA THR A 484 -37.12 29.83 33.24
C THR A 484 -38.28 30.10 32.30
N GLY A 485 -38.78 31.34 32.24
CA GLY A 485 -39.82 31.75 31.30
C GLY A 485 -41.18 31.08 31.55
N THR A 486 -42.17 31.51 30.77
CA THR A 486 -43.55 30.96 30.77
C THR A 486 -44.03 30.65 29.35
N GLY A 487 -43.10 30.53 28.40
CA GLY A 487 -43.40 30.25 27.00
C GLY A 487 -43.96 28.85 26.78
N ALA A 488 -44.31 28.57 25.53
CA ALA A 488 -44.85 27.27 25.15
C ALA A 488 -43.91 26.12 25.57
N ALA A 489 -44.50 25.00 25.95
CA ALA A 489 -43.75 23.77 26.16
C ALA A 489 -43.09 23.32 24.85
N PRO A 490 -41.96 22.60 24.91
CA PRO A 490 -41.29 22.08 23.74
C PRO A 490 -42.14 21.06 22.97
N PRO A 491 -41.91 20.88 21.66
CA PRO A 491 -42.60 19.85 20.88
C PRO A 491 -42.41 18.45 21.48
N THR A 492 -43.50 17.70 21.64
CA THR A 492 -43.47 16.30 22.09
C THR A 492 -43.27 15.31 20.95
N ALA A 493 -43.39 15.77 19.70
CA ALA A 493 -43.14 15.01 18.48
C ALA A 493 -42.27 15.81 17.52
N ASN A 494 -41.40 15.12 16.78
CA ASN A 494 -40.48 15.75 15.84
C ASN A 494 -41.16 16.00 14.48
N ALA A 495 -41.40 17.26 14.13
CA ALA A 495 -42.01 17.66 12.87
C ALA A 495 -40.99 18.23 11.86
N ALA A 496 -39.73 18.43 12.25
CA ALA A 496 -38.68 18.98 11.41
C ALA A 496 -38.15 17.94 10.39
N ALA A 497 -38.99 17.56 9.42
CA ALA A 497 -38.63 16.62 8.36
C ALA A 497 -37.52 17.17 7.46
N ILE A 498 -36.54 16.34 7.12
CA ILE A 498 -35.37 16.71 6.29
C ILE A 498 -35.31 15.98 4.94
N THR A 499 -36.30 15.14 4.64
CA THR A 499 -36.36 14.36 3.40
C THR A 499 -37.76 14.35 2.78
N PRO A 500 -37.85 14.26 1.44
CA PRO A 500 -39.10 13.97 0.75
C PRO A 500 -39.70 12.60 1.11
N ALA A 501 -40.89 12.33 0.55
CA ALA A 501 -41.50 11.00 0.59
C ALA A 501 -40.58 9.95 -0.08
N GLY A 502 -40.58 8.74 0.48
CA GLY A 502 -39.76 7.62 0.04
C GLY A 502 -40.29 6.31 0.60
N ASN A 503 -39.44 5.29 0.71
CA ASN A 503 -39.88 3.91 0.96
C ASN A 503 -39.12 3.21 2.09
N THR A 504 -38.30 3.97 2.84
CA THR A 504 -37.56 3.45 3.98
C THR A 504 -38.52 3.06 5.11
N CYS A 505 -38.32 1.88 5.69
CA CYS A 505 -39.14 1.37 6.79
C CYS A 505 -38.81 2.07 8.13
N LEU A 506 -39.82 2.14 9.02
CA LEU A 506 -39.67 2.66 10.39
C LEU A 506 -38.73 1.77 11.21
N GLY A 507 -37.93 2.37 12.10
CA GLY A 507 -37.23 1.66 13.17
C GLY A 507 -35.72 1.88 13.17
N ILE A 508 -35.07 1.30 14.17
CA ILE A 508 -33.61 1.32 14.32
C ILE A 508 -32.98 0.49 13.20
N ARG A 509 -31.95 1.05 12.58
CA ARG A 509 -31.07 0.39 11.61
C ARG A 509 -29.64 0.94 11.78
N TYR A 510 -28.68 0.31 11.12
CA TYR A 510 -27.28 0.71 11.20
C TYR A 510 -26.73 0.99 9.81
N ALA A 511 -25.73 1.86 9.72
CA ALA A 511 -25.03 2.16 8.49
C ALA A 511 -23.52 2.22 8.67
N VAL A 512 -22.80 2.04 7.58
CA VAL A 512 -21.34 2.20 7.52
C VAL A 512 -20.95 2.72 6.14
N VAL A 513 -19.92 3.56 6.09
CA VAL A 513 -19.37 4.10 4.84
C VAL A 513 -18.07 3.37 4.55
N LEU A 514 -17.93 2.86 3.32
CA LEU A 514 -16.76 2.18 2.81
C LEU A 514 -16.18 2.92 1.61
N PHE A 515 -14.91 2.67 1.31
CA PHE A 515 -14.24 3.23 0.14
C PHE A 515 -13.99 2.14 -0.90
N LYS A 516 -14.35 2.42 -2.15
CA LYS A 516 -13.99 1.61 -3.31
C LYS A 516 -12.85 2.30 -4.05
N ASN A 517 -11.71 1.62 -4.16
CA ASN A 517 -10.58 2.16 -4.90
C ASN A 517 -10.79 2.10 -6.43
N ARG A 518 -9.93 2.80 -7.17
CA ARG A 518 -9.95 2.79 -8.64
C ARG A 518 -9.61 1.43 -9.27
N ASN A 519 -9.02 0.52 -8.49
CA ASN A 519 -8.75 -0.85 -8.92
C ASN A 519 -9.99 -1.76 -8.84
N GLY A 520 -11.05 -1.28 -8.18
CA GLY A 520 -12.35 -1.96 -8.08
C GLY A 520 -12.64 -2.61 -6.72
N HIS A 521 -11.71 -2.55 -5.76
CA HIS A 521 -11.81 -3.25 -4.49
C HIS A 521 -12.33 -2.34 -3.38
N ILE A 522 -13.11 -2.91 -2.45
CA ILE A 522 -13.78 -2.20 -1.36
C ILE A 522 -13.04 -2.45 -0.04
N SER A 523 -12.81 -1.37 0.72
CA SER A 523 -12.18 -1.37 2.03
C SER A 523 -12.90 -2.26 3.05
N GLY A 524 -12.20 -2.63 4.11
CA GLY A 524 -12.82 -3.16 5.32
C GLY A 524 -13.55 -2.09 6.14
N MET A 525 -14.19 -2.53 7.21
CA MET A 525 -14.83 -1.68 8.23
C MET A 525 -14.56 -2.20 9.64
N THR A 526 -14.81 -1.35 10.63
CA THR A 526 -14.72 -1.70 12.05
C THR A 526 -16.00 -1.30 12.77
N GLU A 527 -16.25 -1.86 13.95
CA GLU A 527 -17.42 -1.51 14.78
C GLU A 527 -17.49 -0.01 15.09
N ALA A 528 -16.36 0.69 15.15
CA ALA A 528 -16.32 2.13 15.38
C ALA A 528 -16.81 2.98 14.19
N SER A 529 -16.84 2.40 12.99
CA SER A 529 -17.39 3.07 11.80
C SER A 529 -18.90 2.90 11.66
N VAL A 530 -19.54 2.15 12.57
CA VAL A 530 -20.97 1.88 12.55
C VAL A 530 -21.74 3.07 13.10
N LEU A 531 -22.61 3.62 12.26
CA LEU A 531 -23.60 4.63 12.62
C LEU A 531 -24.92 3.94 13.00
N THR A 532 -25.51 4.33 14.13
CA THR A 532 -26.89 3.97 14.47
C THR A 532 -27.84 5.01 13.90
N ILE A 533 -28.94 4.55 13.29
CA ILE A 533 -29.93 5.39 12.62
C ILE A 533 -31.31 5.05 13.19
N ASN A 534 -32.05 6.07 13.61
CA ASN A 534 -33.44 5.91 14.01
C ASN A 534 -34.37 6.50 12.94
N VAL A 535 -35.04 5.65 12.17
CA VAL A 535 -36.06 6.11 11.22
C VAL A 535 -37.37 6.30 11.98
N ALA A 536 -37.64 7.55 12.39
CA ALA A 536 -38.79 7.91 13.23
C ALA A 536 -40.15 7.89 12.51
N ALA A 537 -40.16 7.87 11.17
CA ALA A 537 -41.37 7.72 10.36
C ALA A 537 -41.09 6.94 9.07
N SER A 538 -41.91 5.93 8.76
CA SER A 538 -41.84 5.22 7.48
C SER A 538 -42.30 6.09 6.31
N GLY A 539 -41.93 5.71 5.09
CA GLY A 539 -42.43 6.39 3.88
C GLY A 539 -41.64 7.65 3.52
N LYS A 540 -40.38 7.74 3.97
CA LYS A 540 -39.44 8.81 3.67
C LYS A 540 -38.18 8.26 3.01
N GLN A 541 -37.48 9.13 2.29
CA GLN A 541 -36.08 8.86 1.93
C GLN A 541 -35.21 8.99 3.18
N LEU A 542 -34.00 8.46 3.15
CA LEU A 542 -33.03 8.55 4.23
C LEU A 542 -31.93 9.53 3.85
N TRP A 543 -31.83 10.67 4.53
CA TRP A 543 -30.72 11.61 4.34
C TRP A 543 -29.49 11.11 5.08
N MET A 544 -28.32 11.28 4.48
CA MET A 544 -27.04 11.06 5.13
C MET A 544 -26.10 12.23 4.83
N GLY A 545 -25.68 12.92 5.88
CA GLY A 545 -24.75 14.04 5.81
C GLY A 545 -23.40 13.73 6.46
N ASN A 546 -22.44 14.62 6.22
CA ASN A 546 -21.04 14.47 6.67
C ASN A 546 -20.42 13.13 6.22
N LEU A 547 -20.73 12.70 5.00
CA LEU A 547 -20.14 11.50 4.40
C LEU A 547 -18.63 11.69 4.29
N PRO A 548 -17.81 10.82 4.92
CA PRO A 548 -16.37 10.96 4.87
C PRO A 548 -15.85 10.76 3.44
N LEU A 549 -14.89 11.60 3.06
CA LEU A 549 -14.11 11.41 1.84
C LEU A 549 -12.98 10.42 2.11
N GLY A 550 -12.72 9.53 1.16
CA GLY A 550 -11.68 8.51 1.27
C GLY A 550 -10.32 8.99 0.77
N PRO A 551 -9.29 8.12 0.80
CA PRO A 551 -8.00 8.38 0.20
C PRO A 551 -8.07 8.72 -1.29
N ALA A 552 -7.02 9.31 -1.83
CA ALA A 552 -6.89 9.77 -3.21
C ALA A 552 -7.22 8.73 -4.31
N ASN A 553 -6.96 7.46 -4.03
CA ASN A 553 -7.25 6.35 -4.94
C ASN A 553 -8.70 5.87 -4.84
N THR A 554 -9.54 6.49 -4.01
CA THR A 554 -10.99 6.24 -3.92
C THR A 554 -11.69 6.72 -5.18
N ALA A 555 -12.35 5.80 -5.89
CA ALA A 555 -13.17 6.09 -7.06
C ALA A 555 -14.66 6.19 -6.72
N ALA A 556 -15.10 5.52 -5.66
CA ALA A 556 -16.47 5.58 -5.17
C ALA A 556 -16.54 5.33 -3.67
N ARG A 557 -17.63 5.74 -3.05
CA ARG A 557 -17.98 5.39 -1.66
C ARG A 557 -19.20 4.51 -1.64
N VAL A 558 -19.22 3.52 -0.76
CA VAL A 558 -20.33 2.57 -0.62
C VAL A 558 -20.92 2.76 0.76
N VAL A 559 -22.20 3.16 0.81
CA VAL A 559 -22.94 3.21 2.07
C VAL A 559 -23.71 1.91 2.22
N CYS A 560 -23.45 1.20 3.30
CA CYS A 560 -24.07 -0.08 3.58
C CYS A 560 -25.04 0.09 4.75
N PHE A 561 -26.19 -0.58 4.67
CA PHE A 561 -27.27 -0.48 5.66
C PHE A 561 -27.69 -1.86 6.15
N THR A 562 -28.17 -1.94 7.38
CA THR A 562 -28.98 -3.07 7.85
C THR A 562 -30.45 -2.84 7.49
N VAL A 563 -31.25 -3.92 7.53
CA VAL A 563 -32.72 -3.79 7.59
C VAL A 563 -33.16 -3.14 8.91
N SER A 564 -34.39 -2.61 8.95
CA SER A 564 -34.97 -2.03 10.18
C SER A 564 -35.43 -3.09 11.18
N GLY A 565 -35.55 -2.67 12.44
CA GLY A 565 -36.16 -3.47 13.51
C GLY A 565 -35.17 -4.34 14.29
N GLY A 566 -33.87 -4.21 14.04
CA GLY A 566 -32.83 -4.85 14.85
C GLY A 566 -32.58 -4.10 16.15
N SER A 567 -32.44 -4.83 17.27
CA SER A 567 -31.94 -4.29 18.54
C SER A 567 -30.41 -4.26 18.62
N THR A 568 -29.73 -4.90 17.66
CA THR A 568 -28.28 -4.93 17.49
C THR A 568 -27.92 -4.79 16.01
N ALA A 569 -26.68 -4.38 15.71
CA ALA A 569 -26.14 -4.41 14.36
C ALA A 569 -26.33 -5.81 13.73
N GLY A 570 -26.99 -5.84 12.56
CA GLY A 570 -27.29 -7.06 11.80
C GLY A 570 -26.43 -7.18 10.55
N ASP A 571 -26.91 -7.92 9.56
CA ASP A 571 -26.24 -8.01 8.28
C ASP A 571 -26.27 -6.67 7.52
N TYR A 572 -25.15 -6.31 6.91
CA TYR A 572 -24.98 -5.08 6.14
C TYR A 572 -25.07 -5.36 4.65
N PHE A 573 -25.83 -4.52 3.95
CA PHE A 573 -26.08 -4.64 2.52
C PHE A 573 -25.90 -3.30 1.80
N TYR A 574 -25.59 -3.33 0.51
CA TYR A 574 -25.58 -2.14 -0.33
C TYR A 574 -26.28 -2.39 -1.66
N VAL A 575 -26.89 -1.34 -2.20
CA VAL A 575 -27.54 -1.35 -3.51
C VAL A 575 -26.54 -0.86 -4.57
N PRO A 576 -26.13 -1.71 -5.54
CA PRO A 576 -25.02 -1.40 -6.44
C PRO A 576 -25.34 -0.35 -7.51
N SER A 577 -26.62 -0.19 -7.88
CA SER A 577 -27.06 0.70 -8.95
C SER A 577 -28.49 1.16 -8.71
N ASN A 578 -28.89 2.28 -9.35
CA ASN A 578 -30.29 2.70 -9.36
C ASN A 578 -31.16 1.65 -10.05
N ASP A 579 -32.37 1.45 -9.55
CA ASP A 579 -33.31 0.45 -10.06
C ASP A 579 -34.77 0.92 -9.83
N SER A 580 -35.75 0.15 -10.31
CA SER A 580 -37.17 0.35 -10.03
C SER A 580 -37.90 -0.99 -9.94
N VAL A 581 -38.54 -1.25 -8.80
CA VAL A 581 -39.28 -2.49 -8.57
C VAL A 581 -40.74 -2.17 -8.30
N SER A 582 -41.64 -2.73 -9.11
CA SER A 582 -43.09 -2.49 -9.01
C SER A 582 -43.47 -1.01 -9.01
N GLY A 583 -42.73 -0.17 -9.76
CA GLY A 583 -42.93 1.27 -9.83
C GLY A 583 -42.35 2.07 -8.66
N ILE A 584 -41.70 1.42 -7.70
CA ILE A 584 -40.98 2.06 -6.61
C ILE A 584 -39.54 2.34 -7.06
N PRO A 585 -39.10 3.62 -7.13
CA PRO A 585 -37.72 3.94 -7.48
C PRO A 585 -36.77 3.53 -6.36
N ILE A 586 -35.70 2.83 -6.69
CA ILE A 586 -34.63 2.44 -5.78
C ILE A 586 -33.36 3.20 -6.17
N THR A 587 -32.73 3.85 -5.20
CA THR A 587 -31.44 4.54 -5.43
C THR A 587 -30.28 3.62 -5.08
N SER A 588 -29.22 3.70 -5.88
CA SER A 588 -27.89 3.21 -5.54
C SER A 588 -27.45 3.75 -4.17
N THR A 589 -26.86 2.89 -3.35
CA THR A 589 -26.13 3.33 -2.14
C THR A 589 -24.62 3.43 -2.40
N VAL A 590 -24.20 3.26 -3.66
CA VAL A 590 -22.87 3.60 -4.17
C VAL A 590 -22.88 5.03 -4.72
N ILE A 591 -21.95 5.84 -4.23
CA ILE A 591 -21.69 7.22 -4.66
C ILE A 591 -20.43 7.20 -5.53
N ASN A 592 -20.58 7.42 -6.83
CA ASN A 592 -19.52 7.27 -7.85
C ASN A 592 -18.56 8.48 -7.92
N ASP A 593 -18.19 9.00 -6.76
CA ASP A 593 -17.20 10.07 -6.62
C ASP A 593 -16.51 10.02 -5.24
N ASN A 594 -15.50 10.85 -5.08
CA ASN A 594 -14.87 11.15 -3.79
C ASN A 594 -14.97 12.64 -3.43
N THR A 595 -16.14 13.25 -3.66
CA THR A 595 -16.38 14.69 -3.45
C THR A 595 -17.71 15.00 -2.78
N THR A 596 -18.76 14.23 -3.05
CA THR A 596 -20.10 14.43 -2.47
C THR A 596 -20.05 14.24 -0.96
N THR A 597 -20.50 15.17 -0.13
CA THR A 597 -20.45 15.03 1.35
C THR A 597 -21.81 14.77 1.99
N ALA A 598 -22.89 14.78 1.21
CA ALA A 598 -24.22 14.42 1.68
C ALA A 598 -25.13 13.97 0.52
N THR A 599 -26.06 13.06 0.77
CA THR A 599 -27.06 12.61 -0.21
C THR A 599 -28.25 11.91 0.47
N ALA A 600 -29.34 11.71 -0.27
CA ALA A 600 -30.49 10.94 0.17
C ALA A 600 -30.55 9.57 -0.52
N PHE A 601 -31.03 8.56 0.20
CA PHE A 601 -31.25 7.20 -0.29
C PHE A 601 -32.71 6.79 -0.20
N ASN A 602 -33.19 6.02 -1.17
CA ASN A 602 -34.53 5.47 -1.22
C ASN A 602 -34.46 3.98 -1.58
N PHE A 603 -34.90 3.12 -0.67
CA PHE A 603 -34.96 1.69 -0.87
C PHE A 603 -36.03 1.09 0.06
N THR A 604 -36.45 -0.14 -0.22
CA THR A 604 -37.26 -0.95 0.71
C THR A 604 -36.36 -1.96 1.42
N ASP A 605 -36.73 -2.36 2.64
CA ASP A 605 -35.95 -3.37 3.37
C ASP A 605 -35.97 -4.74 2.67
N VAL A 606 -37.05 -5.06 1.95
CA VAL A 606 -37.14 -6.28 1.12
C VAL A 606 -36.11 -6.28 -0.01
N TYR A 607 -35.96 -5.15 -0.70
CA TYR A 607 -34.95 -5.02 -1.76
C TYR A 607 -33.54 -4.99 -1.18
N LEU A 608 -33.33 -4.28 -0.06
CA LEU A 608 -32.04 -4.20 0.60
C LEU A 608 -31.53 -5.59 1.03
N LEU A 609 -32.39 -6.44 1.60
CA LEU A 609 -32.03 -7.79 2.03
C LEU A 609 -31.63 -8.70 0.86
N ALA A 610 -32.18 -8.47 -0.33
CA ALA A 610 -31.86 -9.21 -1.55
C ALA A 610 -30.64 -8.63 -2.31
N SER A 611 -30.08 -7.52 -1.85
CA SER A 611 -28.94 -6.85 -2.48
C SER A 611 -27.59 -7.42 -2.00
N THR A 612 -26.49 -6.69 -2.19
CA THR A 612 -25.14 -7.24 -1.94
C THR A 612 -24.80 -7.19 -0.46
N LYS A 613 -24.65 -8.36 0.17
CA LYS A 613 -24.22 -8.52 1.57
C LYS A 613 -22.72 -8.30 1.74
N VAL A 614 -22.32 -7.53 2.75
CA VAL A 614 -20.93 -7.17 3.06
C VAL A 614 -20.54 -7.33 4.53
N THR A 615 -21.34 -8.02 5.35
CA THR A 615 -21.06 -8.22 6.79
C THR A 615 -19.65 -8.77 7.05
N SER A 616 -19.13 -9.64 6.17
CA SER A 616 -17.78 -10.19 6.32
C SER A 616 -16.66 -9.15 6.19
N PHE A 617 -16.95 -7.91 5.78
CA PHE A 617 -15.95 -6.86 5.63
C PHE A 617 -15.44 -6.31 6.96
N PHE A 618 -16.08 -6.63 8.10
CA PHE A 618 -15.51 -6.43 9.42
C PHE A 618 -14.22 -7.23 9.67
N ARG A 619 -14.02 -8.31 8.90
CA ARG A 619 -12.87 -9.20 9.01
C ARG A 619 -11.71 -8.74 8.12
N LYS A 620 -11.98 -7.81 7.19
CA LYS A 620 -10.96 -7.32 6.24
C LYS A 620 -9.91 -6.50 6.97
N ILE A 621 -8.65 -6.77 6.69
CA ILE A 621 -7.50 -6.01 7.18
C ILE A 621 -6.79 -5.29 6.03
N GLN A 622 -6.01 -4.27 6.36
CA GLN A 622 -5.01 -3.75 5.45
C GLN A 622 -3.93 -4.81 5.24
N ALA A 623 -3.54 -5.06 3.98
CA ALA A 623 -2.46 -5.97 3.65
C ALA A 623 -1.17 -5.53 4.36
N PRO A 624 -0.55 -6.40 5.18
CA PRO A 624 0.67 -6.06 5.89
C PRO A 624 1.87 -6.01 4.94
N SER A 625 2.98 -5.43 5.40
CA SER A 625 4.27 -5.57 4.72
C SER A 625 4.66 -7.06 4.65
N CYS A 626 5.13 -7.50 3.49
CA CYS A 626 5.50 -8.90 3.23
C CYS A 626 6.85 -9.01 2.51
N VAL A 627 7.38 -10.23 2.46
CA VAL A 627 8.66 -10.54 1.82
C VAL A 627 8.47 -10.91 0.35
N ASP A 628 7.48 -11.77 0.08
CA ASP A 628 7.14 -12.28 -1.24
C ASP A 628 5.64 -12.13 -1.50
N ILE A 629 5.27 -11.99 -2.76
CA ILE A 629 3.89 -11.86 -3.24
C ILE A 629 3.73 -12.70 -4.50
N TYR A 630 2.68 -13.53 -4.54
CA TYR A 630 2.46 -14.49 -5.62
C TYR A 630 0.99 -14.59 -5.97
N PHE A 631 0.66 -14.45 -7.26
CA PHE A 631 -0.71 -14.68 -7.74
C PHE A 631 -0.90 -16.13 -8.14
N SER A 632 -1.75 -16.84 -7.41
CA SER A 632 -2.14 -18.21 -7.70
C SER A 632 -3.26 -18.21 -8.74
N GLN A 633 -2.94 -18.68 -9.95
CA GLN A 633 -3.93 -18.80 -11.02
C GLN A 633 -4.95 -19.90 -10.73
N THR A 634 -4.52 -20.96 -10.03
CA THR A 634 -5.41 -22.07 -9.64
C THR A 634 -6.51 -21.62 -8.69
N THR A 635 -6.20 -20.70 -7.78
CA THR A 635 -7.17 -20.23 -6.77
C THR A 635 -7.81 -18.88 -7.11
N GLY A 636 -7.25 -18.13 -8.06
CA GLY A 636 -7.65 -16.76 -8.35
C GLY A 636 -7.38 -15.81 -7.17
N ARG A 637 -6.33 -16.06 -6.38
CA ARG A 637 -6.02 -15.32 -5.14
C ARG A 637 -4.56 -14.90 -5.09
N MET A 638 -4.29 -13.86 -4.31
CA MET A 638 -2.92 -13.47 -3.94
C MET A 638 -2.50 -14.22 -2.68
N ALA A 639 -1.32 -14.81 -2.69
CA ALA A 639 -0.65 -15.33 -1.50
C ALA A 639 0.53 -14.40 -1.17
N VAL A 640 0.63 -13.97 0.10
CA VAL A 640 1.77 -13.20 0.61
C VAL A 640 2.54 -14.02 1.64
N SER A 641 3.87 -14.05 1.48
CA SER A 641 4.79 -14.81 2.36
C SER A 641 5.60 -13.86 3.22
N GLY A 642 5.96 -14.29 4.44
CA GLY A 642 6.74 -13.46 5.37
C GLY A 642 6.01 -12.17 5.76
N ALA A 643 4.69 -12.19 5.77
CA ALA A 643 3.85 -11.07 6.18
C ALA A 643 4.05 -10.75 7.66
N SER A 644 4.08 -9.45 8.00
CA SER A 644 4.14 -9.01 9.40
C SER A 644 2.95 -9.59 10.19
N GLY A 645 3.24 -10.18 11.36
CA GLY A 645 2.25 -10.92 12.16
C GLY A 645 2.05 -12.39 11.75
N PHE A 646 2.48 -12.80 10.57
CA PHE A 646 2.30 -14.17 10.03
C PHE A 646 3.61 -14.76 9.45
N PRO A 647 4.71 -14.84 10.23
CA PRO A 647 6.03 -15.22 9.69
C PRO A 647 6.18 -16.69 9.27
N SER A 648 5.31 -17.58 9.75
CA SER A 648 5.39 -19.03 9.53
C SER A 648 4.31 -19.59 8.60
N GLY A 649 3.39 -18.74 8.14
CA GLY A 649 2.29 -19.10 7.24
C GLY A 649 2.15 -18.12 6.09
N TRP A 650 1.10 -18.30 5.28
CA TRP A 650 0.78 -17.42 4.15
C TRP A 650 -0.56 -16.75 4.37
N LEU A 651 -0.60 -15.44 4.22
CA LEU A 651 -1.85 -14.72 4.19
C LEU A 651 -2.37 -14.72 2.74
N VAL A 652 -3.62 -15.14 2.55
CA VAL A 652 -4.21 -15.39 1.24
C VAL A 652 -5.45 -14.50 1.05
N SER A 653 -5.53 -13.84 -0.10
CA SER A 653 -6.61 -12.89 -0.40
C SER A 653 -7.94 -13.57 -0.64
N LEU A 654 -9.00 -12.78 -0.75
CA LEU A 654 -10.32 -13.22 -1.23
C LEU A 654 -10.26 -13.65 -2.71
N PRO A 655 -11.16 -14.56 -3.15
CA PRO A 655 -11.13 -15.06 -4.52
C PRO A 655 -11.53 -13.95 -5.50
N ASN A 656 -10.71 -13.74 -6.53
CA ASN A 656 -10.83 -12.67 -7.52
C ASN A 656 -10.81 -11.24 -6.94
N ASP A 657 -10.38 -11.08 -5.69
CA ASP A 657 -10.19 -9.81 -5.01
C ASP A 657 -8.79 -9.84 -4.38
N PRO A 658 -7.73 -9.64 -5.19
CA PRO A 658 -6.34 -9.79 -4.77
C PRO A 658 -5.94 -8.81 -3.68
N GLU A 659 -6.69 -7.73 -3.41
CA GLU A 659 -6.31 -6.68 -2.47
C GLU A 659 -6.95 -6.86 -1.08
N SER A 660 -7.88 -7.82 -0.92
CA SER A 660 -8.64 -8.01 0.31
C SER A 660 -8.23 -9.27 1.06
N PHE A 661 -7.95 -9.14 2.34
CA PHE A 661 -7.52 -10.22 3.22
C PHE A 661 -8.36 -10.27 4.48
N TYR A 662 -8.73 -11.47 4.93
CA TYR A 662 -9.31 -11.65 6.26
C TYR A 662 -8.20 -11.81 7.31
N GLY A 663 -8.25 -11.00 8.37
CA GLY A 663 -7.22 -11.00 9.42
C GLY A 663 -7.29 -12.19 10.38
N ASP A 664 -8.45 -12.83 10.49
CA ASP A 664 -8.72 -13.96 11.37
C ASP A 664 -8.53 -15.31 10.68
N THR A 665 -9.10 -15.50 9.48
CA THR A 665 -9.13 -16.80 8.78
C THR A 665 -8.44 -16.81 7.42
N GLY A 666 -7.88 -15.67 7.00
CA GLY A 666 -7.18 -15.54 5.72
C GLY A 666 -5.80 -16.20 5.69
N VAL A 667 -5.36 -16.83 6.78
CA VAL A 667 -4.02 -17.43 6.89
C VAL A 667 -4.04 -18.93 6.65
N VAL A 668 -3.13 -19.42 5.82
CA VAL A 668 -2.81 -20.85 5.68
C VAL A 668 -1.60 -21.15 6.58
N GLN A 669 -1.79 -22.05 7.55
CA GLN A 669 -0.76 -22.46 8.49
C GLN A 669 -0.21 -23.83 8.10
N ALA A 670 1.07 -23.90 7.71
CA ALA A 670 1.74 -25.17 7.44
C ALA A 670 2.83 -25.43 8.48
N GLY A 671 2.70 -26.53 9.23
CA GLY A 671 3.67 -26.90 10.27
C GLY A 671 3.81 -25.77 11.31
N GLU A 672 2.75 -25.50 12.06
CA GLU A 672 2.75 -24.42 13.05
C GLU A 672 3.83 -24.64 14.12
N ASN A 673 4.54 -23.56 14.50
CA ASN A 673 5.56 -23.58 15.55
C ASN A 673 6.70 -24.60 15.35
N ASP A 674 6.93 -25.04 14.12
CA ASP A 674 8.01 -25.97 13.75
C ASP A 674 9.40 -25.31 13.66
N GLY A 675 9.49 -24.03 14.03
CA GLY A 675 10.72 -23.23 13.97
C GLY A 675 11.17 -22.87 12.56
N GLN A 676 10.30 -23.00 11.55
CA GLN A 676 10.58 -22.62 10.17
C GLN A 676 9.74 -21.44 9.71
N ARG A 677 10.36 -20.54 8.94
CA ARG A 677 9.68 -19.42 8.29
C ARG A 677 9.04 -19.84 6.96
N ALA A 678 7.94 -19.22 6.60
CA ALA A 678 7.38 -19.31 5.26
C ALA A 678 8.22 -18.47 4.29
N ILE A 679 8.70 -19.06 3.19
CA ILE A 679 9.61 -18.43 2.24
C ILE A 679 8.88 -17.97 0.98
N ALA A 680 8.11 -18.86 0.35
CA ALA A 680 7.46 -18.59 -0.92
C ALA A 680 6.22 -19.46 -1.13
N TRP A 681 5.32 -18.98 -1.97
CA TRP A 681 4.22 -19.76 -2.53
C TRP A 681 4.47 -19.96 -4.02
N ARG A 682 4.37 -21.18 -4.54
CA ARG A 682 4.51 -21.45 -5.97
C ARG A 682 3.48 -22.49 -6.42
N GLU A 683 3.08 -22.42 -7.69
CA GLU A 683 2.22 -23.44 -8.30
C GLU A 683 3.03 -24.34 -9.21
N PHE A 684 2.86 -25.65 -9.06
CA PHE A 684 3.51 -26.63 -9.92
C PHE A 684 2.48 -27.70 -10.34
N ARG A 685 2.31 -27.87 -11.66
CA ARG A 685 1.35 -28.81 -12.26
C ARG A 685 -0.08 -28.70 -11.70
N GLY A 686 -0.56 -27.46 -11.54
CA GLY A 686 -1.92 -27.16 -11.06
C GLY A 686 -2.13 -27.37 -9.56
N MET A 687 -1.08 -27.65 -8.79
CA MET A 687 -1.15 -27.75 -7.33
C MET A 687 -0.41 -26.59 -6.68
N SER A 688 -0.94 -26.09 -5.55
CA SER A 688 -0.31 -25.05 -4.75
C SER A 688 0.70 -25.63 -3.78
N TYR A 689 1.91 -25.07 -3.77
CA TYR A 689 2.99 -25.44 -2.87
C TYR A 689 3.37 -24.27 -1.96
N GLY A 690 3.29 -24.51 -0.65
CA GLY A 690 3.88 -23.65 0.37
C GLY A 690 5.29 -24.11 0.71
N LEU A 691 6.29 -23.25 0.46
CA LEU A 691 7.71 -23.55 0.68
C LEU A 691 8.23 -22.86 1.94
N LYS A 692 8.76 -23.65 2.87
CA LYS A 692 9.41 -23.18 4.09
C LYS A 692 10.93 -23.38 3.99
N GLU A 693 11.68 -22.84 4.96
CA GLU A 693 13.16 -22.91 5.00
C GLU A 693 13.74 -24.32 4.83
N ARG A 694 13.05 -25.36 5.35
CA ARG A 694 13.52 -26.75 5.36
C ARG A 694 12.43 -27.75 4.98
N SER A 695 11.29 -27.32 4.43
CA SER A 695 10.20 -28.24 4.07
C SER A 695 9.29 -27.67 2.99
N GLY A 696 8.55 -28.56 2.33
CA GLY A 696 7.54 -28.18 1.34
C GLY A 696 6.21 -28.85 1.62
N TYR A 697 5.12 -28.10 1.41
CA TYR A 697 3.76 -28.53 1.69
C TYR A 697 2.91 -28.38 0.44
N ILE A 698 2.06 -29.36 0.18
CA ILE A 698 0.94 -29.22 -0.75
C ILE A 698 -0.21 -28.59 0.00
N ILE A 699 -0.84 -27.60 -0.62
CA ILE A 699 -1.99 -26.90 -0.08
C ILE A 699 -3.17 -27.17 -1.00
N GLU A 700 -4.24 -27.70 -0.43
CA GLU A 700 -5.45 -28.08 -1.14
C GLU A 700 -6.60 -27.14 -0.72
N PRO A 701 -6.90 -26.14 -1.56
CA PRO A 701 -7.99 -25.21 -1.32
C PRO A 701 -9.34 -25.92 -1.25
N ASN A 702 -10.22 -25.42 -0.40
CA ASN A 702 -11.63 -25.81 -0.36
C ASN A 702 -12.52 -24.56 -0.50
N ALA A 703 -13.84 -24.74 -0.42
CA ALA A 703 -14.81 -23.65 -0.58
C ALA A 703 -14.85 -22.65 0.60
N THR A 704 -14.20 -22.97 1.72
CA THR A 704 -14.17 -22.14 2.93
C THR A 704 -12.89 -21.30 3.04
N ASP A 705 -12.76 -20.55 4.13
CA ASP A 705 -11.64 -19.63 4.34
C ASP A 705 -10.27 -20.34 4.40
N PRO A 706 -9.16 -19.68 4.01
CA PRO A 706 -7.82 -20.28 3.91
C PRO A 706 -7.33 -21.06 5.14
N SER A 707 -7.71 -20.61 6.35
CA SER A 707 -7.39 -21.31 7.61
C SER A 707 -7.91 -22.74 7.73
N THR A 708 -8.85 -23.13 6.87
CA THR A 708 -9.45 -24.47 6.85
C THR A 708 -8.93 -25.37 5.72
N TRP A 709 -8.07 -24.84 4.87
CA TRP A 709 -7.52 -25.58 3.74
C TRP A 709 -6.67 -26.76 4.23
N GLN A 710 -6.69 -27.85 3.48
CA GLN A 710 -5.90 -29.01 3.84
C GLN A 710 -4.44 -28.75 3.46
N VAL A 711 -3.54 -29.06 4.38
CA VAL A 711 -2.10 -28.81 4.23
C VAL A 711 -1.35 -30.09 4.54
N THR A 712 -0.66 -30.62 3.53
CA THR A 712 0.06 -31.90 3.63
C THR A 712 1.55 -31.68 3.40
N LYS A 713 2.39 -32.05 4.37
CA LYS A 713 3.84 -32.01 4.19
C LYS A 713 4.25 -33.01 3.10
N ARG A 714 4.90 -32.52 2.06
CA ARG A 714 5.37 -33.34 0.93
C ARG A 714 6.82 -33.79 1.09
N TRP A 715 7.69 -32.93 1.63
CA TRP A 715 9.07 -33.29 1.99
C TRP A 715 9.58 -32.47 3.17
N ASP A 716 10.69 -32.91 3.75
CA ASP A 716 11.36 -32.29 4.90
C ASP A 716 12.90 -32.27 4.73
N GLY A 717 13.58 -31.48 5.55
CA GLY A 717 15.03 -31.31 5.59
C GLY A 717 15.62 -30.28 4.64
N VAL A 718 14.91 -29.85 3.59
CA VAL A 718 15.40 -28.90 2.58
C VAL A 718 14.31 -27.96 2.09
N GLY A 719 14.68 -26.70 1.80
CA GLY A 719 13.80 -25.67 1.27
C GLY A 719 14.59 -24.48 0.72
N PRO A 720 13.92 -23.54 0.03
CA PRO A 720 14.59 -22.38 -0.57
C PRO A 720 15.22 -21.46 0.50
N ALA A 721 16.43 -20.98 0.22
CA ALA A 721 17.19 -20.06 1.08
C ALA A 721 16.63 -18.62 1.11
N GLY A 722 15.71 -18.30 0.21
CA GLY A 722 15.06 -17.00 0.06
C GLY A 722 13.94 -17.06 -0.99
N PRO A 723 13.12 -16.01 -1.10
CA PRO A 723 11.95 -16.00 -1.98
C PRO A 723 12.31 -16.10 -3.46
N ARG A 724 13.46 -15.56 -3.87
CA ARG A 724 13.99 -15.66 -5.24
C ARG A 724 14.75 -16.95 -5.49
N ALA A 725 15.14 -17.68 -4.44
CA ALA A 725 15.94 -18.89 -4.52
C ALA A 725 15.11 -20.12 -4.95
N VAL A 726 13.99 -19.89 -5.63
CA VAL A 726 13.10 -20.90 -6.21
C VAL A 726 12.48 -20.34 -7.49
N ASP A 727 12.45 -21.18 -8.51
CA ASP A 727 11.71 -20.92 -9.75
C ASP A 727 10.97 -22.18 -10.19
N VAL A 728 9.88 -21.99 -10.92
CA VAL A 728 9.02 -23.08 -11.38
C VAL A 728 8.78 -22.97 -12.87
N ALA A 729 8.99 -24.08 -13.54
CA ALA A 729 8.74 -24.26 -14.96
C ALA A 729 7.64 -25.31 -15.18
N SER A 730 7.29 -25.59 -16.43
CA SER A 730 6.19 -26.52 -16.75
C SER A 730 6.44 -27.94 -16.22
N SER A 731 7.68 -28.40 -16.29
CA SER A 731 8.06 -29.79 -16.04
C SER A 731 8.77 -30.02 -14.71
N LEU A 732 9.35 -28.96 -14.13
CA LEU A 732 10.21 -29.02 -12.95
C LEU A 732 10.11 -27.75 -12.10
N MET A 733 10.47 -27.87 -10.83
CA MET A 733 10.77 -26.76 -9.93
C MET A 733 12.21 -26.89 -9.44
N VAL A 734 12.96 -25.79 -9.40
CA VAL A 734 14.32 -25.75 -8.83
C VAL A 734 14.36 -24.80 -7.66
N PHE A 735 15.02 -25.21 -6.58
CA PHE A 735 15.30 -24.32 -5.46
C PHE A 735 16.70 -24.55 -4.87
N VAL A 736 17.20 -23.55 -4.16
CA VAL A 736 18.54 -23.56 -3.55
C VAL A 736 18.43 -23.63 -2.03
N HIS A 737 19.13 -24.60 -1.44
CA HIS A 737 19.30 -24.76 -0.01
C HIS A 737 20.79 -24.75 0.36
N ARG A 738 21.12 -24.57 1.64
CA ARG A 738 22.52 -24.57 2.14
C ARG A 738 23.31 -25.80 1.71
N SER A 739 22.67 -26.96 1.66
CA SER A 739 23.30 -28.22 1.25
C SER A 739 23.51 -28.39 -0.26
N GLY A 740 22.82 -27.62 -1.11
CA GLY A 740 22.83 -27.80 -2.56
C GLY A 740 21.65 -27.16 -3.29
N ALA A 741 21.70 -27.10 -4.62
CA ALA A 741 20.51 -26.90 -5.45
C ALA A 741 19.77 -28.23 -5.65
N TYR A 742 18.44 -28.15 -5.66
CA TYR A 742 17.52 -29.28 -5.73
C TYR A 742 16.52 -29.11 -6.87
N VAL A 743 16.23 -30.22 -7.55
CA VAL A 743 15.19 -30.31 -8.58
C VAL A 743 14.03 -31.12 -8.03
N PHE A 744 12.81 -30.67 -8.30
CA PHE A 744 11.57 -31.33 -7.93
C PHE A 744 10.71 -31.56 -9.18
N THR A 745 10.31 -32.81 -9.40
CA THR A 745 9.51 -33.25 -10.56
C THR A 745 8.15 -33.84 -10.17
N GLY A 746 7.77 -33.74 -8.89
CA GLY A 746 6.47 -34.18 -8.35
C GLY A 746 6.56 -35.15 -7.16
N ASP A 747 7.71 -35.78 -6.92
CA ASP A 747 7.87 -36.73 -5.80
C ASP A 747 8.62 -36.17 -4.60
N THR A 748 9.94 -36.35 -4.56
CA THR A 748 10.83 -35.76 -3.56
C THR A 748 11.94 -34.98 -4.26
N PRO A 749 12.37 -33.82 -3.72
CA PRO A 749 13.47 -33.07 -4.31
C PRO A 749 14.79 -33.85 -4.24
N PHE A 750 15.57 -33.83 -5.34
CA PHE A 750 16.90 -34.45 -5.39
C PHE A 750 17.98 -33.43 -5.74
N ARG A 751 19.19 -33.63 -5.20
CA ARG A 751 20.30 -32.68 -5.29
C ARG A 751 21.07 -32.81 -6.60
N ILE A 752 21.36 -31.67 -7.25
CA ILE A 752 22.06 -31.61 -8.57
C ILE A 752 23.45 -30.95 -8.54
N THR A 753 23.98 -30.65 -7.35
CA THR A 753 25.21 -29.84 -7.14
C THR A 753 26.39 -30.67 -6.62
N LYS A 754 26.43 -31.96 -6.93
CA LYS A 754 27.53 -32.84 -6.47
C LYS A 754 28.84 -32.55 -7.19
N GLU A 755 28.76 -31.97 -8.38
CA GLU A 755 29.87 -31.74 -9.32
C GLU A 755 30.69 -30.47 -8.98
N ILE A 756 30.08 -29.51 -8.28
CA ILE A 756 30.71 -28.21 -7.95
C ILE A 756 30.90 -27.98 -6.44
N PRO A 757 31.40 -28.96 -5.66
CA PRO A 757 31.38 -28.88 -4.19
C PRO A 757 32.31 -27.79 -3.64
N LYS A 758 33.40 -27.43 -4.35
CA LYS A 758 34.30 -26.34 -3.95
C LYS A 758 33.62 -24.99 -4.14
N THR A 759 33.11 -24.70 -5.34
CA THR A 759 32.36 -23.47 -5.65
C THR A 759 31.15 -23.32 -4.73
N TRP A 760 30.39 -24.40 -4.50
CA TRP A 760 29.22 -24.36 -3.63
C TRP A 760 29.57 -24.00 -2.18
N ARG A 761 30.69 -24.51 -1.66
CA ARG A 761 31.18 -24.18 -0.32
C ARG A 761 31.73 -22.75 -0.21
N SER A 762 32.10 -22.13 -1.33
CA SER A 762 32.54 -20.73 -1.37
C SER A 762 31.39 -19.72 -1.34
N ILE A 763 30.13 -20.15 -1.41
CA ILE A 763 28.98 -19.24 -1.30
C ILE A 763 28.98 -18.55 0.08
N ASN A 764 28.82 -17.24 0.09
CA ASN A 764 28.63 -16.45 1.30
C ASN A 764 27.21 -16.65 1.86
N TRP A 765 27.07 -17.58 2.80
CA TRP A 765 25.76 -17.93 3.37
C TRP A 765 25.16 -16.84 4.28
N ASP A 766 25.92 -15.85 4.73
CA ASP A 766 25.38 -14.69 5.47
C ASP A 766 24.44 -13.85 4.58
N TYR A 767 24.68 -13.92 3.26
CA TYR A 767 23.92 -13.25 2.21
C TYR A 767 23.05 -14.21 1.38
N ALA A 768 22.72 -15.39 1.91
CA ALA A 768 21.93 -16.41 1.21
C ALA A 768 20.54 -15.96 0.73
N HIS A 769 19.92 -15.01 1.44
CA HIS A 769 18.64 -14.38 1.08
C HIS A 769 18.66 -13.65 -0.28
N LEU A 770 19.84 -13.29 -0.80
CA LEU A 770 20.01 -12.63 -2.11
C LEU A 770 20.11 -13.63 -3.27
N ILE A 771 20.22 -14.93 -2.98
CA ILE A 771 20.31 -15.96 -4.01
C ILE A 771 19.01 -15.99 -4.82
N TRP A 772 19.14 -16.11 -6.14
CA TRP A 772 18.02 -16.25 -7.05
C TRP A 772 18.20 -17.42 -8.01
N VAL A 773 17.08 -17.96 -8.51
CA VAL A 773 17.02 -19.03 -9.52
C VAL A 773 16.21 -18.53 -10.70
N GLN A 774 16.66 -18.84 -11.91
CA GLN A 774 15.91 -18.62 -13.15
C GLN A 774 16.04 -19.88 -14.03
N ILE A 775 14.91 -20.44 -14.43
CA ILE A 775 14.84 -21.59 -15.34
C ILE A 775 14.55 -21.07 -16.75
N ASP A 776 15.38 -21.48 -17.70
CA ASP A 776 15.14 -21.30 -19.11
C ASP A 776 14.77 -22.64 -19.75
N GLU A 777 13.49 -22.89 -19.97
CA GLU A 777 13.01 -24.15 -20.57
C GLU A 777 13.32 -24.27 -22.06
N GLU A 778 13.54 -23.17 -22.80
CA GLU A 778 13.83 -23.26 -24.23
C GLU A 778 15.27 -23.66 -24.48
N SER A 779 16.22 -23.07 -23.74
CA SER A 779 17.64 -23.41 -23.83
C SER A 779 18.02 -24.58 -22.92
N GLN A 780 17.08 -25.06 -22.09
CA GLN A 780 17.29 -26.10 -21.08
C GLN A 780 18.46 -25.78 -20.14
N GLU A 781 18.40 -24.59 -19.54
CA GLU A 781 19.41 -24.09 -18.60
C GLU A 781 18.78 -23.59 -17.30
N VAL A 782 19.44 -23.88 -16.18
CA VAL A 782 19.12 -23.32 -14.86
C VAL A 782 20.23 -22.36 -14.48
N ARG A 783 19.89 -21.11 -14.17
CA ARG A 783 20.82 -20.07 -13.71
C ARG A 783 20.57 -19.77 -12.26
N ILE A 784 21.66 -19.72 -11.47
CA ILE A 784 21.60 -19.45 -10.03
C ILE A 784 22.56 -18.32 -9.71
N GLY A 785 22.05 -17.14 -9.39
CA GLY A 785 22.88 -16.03 -8.92
C GLY A 785 23.27 -16.22 -7.47
N VAL A 786 24.56 -16.15 -7.17
CA VAL A 786 25.11 -16.42 -5.84
C VAL A 786 26.19 -15.41 -5.45
N PRO A 787 26.28 -15.02 -4.16
CA PRO A 787 27.46 -14.33 -3.64
C PRO A 787 28.57 -15.36 -3.37
N LEU A 788 29.65 -15.35 -4.14
CA LEU A 788 30.83 -16.19 -3.94
C LEU A 788 31.92 -15.46 -3.14
N ASN A 789 32.68 -16.24 -2.39
CA ASN A 789 33.77 -15.80 -1.52
C ASN A 789 33.27 -14.75 -0.51
N ASP A 790 34.01 -13.66 -0.31
CA ASP A 790 33.64 -12.59 0.63
C ASP A 790 32.61 -11.59 0.06
N SER A 791 32.03 -11.84 -1.11
CA SER A 791 31.06 -10.93 -1.72
C SER A 791 29.79 -10.82 -0.88
N THR A 792 29.28 -9.59 -0.70
CA THR A 792 28.01 -9.30 -0.01
C THR A 792 26.83 -9.14 -0.97
N VAL A 793 27.07 -9.29 -2.27
CA VAL A 793 26.07 -9.24 -3.35
C VAL A 793 26.32 -10.41 -4.31
N PRO A 794 25.31 -10.87 -5.08
CA PRO A 794 25.57 -11.89 -6.08
C PRO A 794 26.54 -11.38 -7.15
N ASN A 795 27.70 -12.04 -7.25
CA ASN A 795 28.79 -11.67 -8.16
C ASN A 795 29.06 -12.74 -9.23
N ALA A 796 28.37 -13.88 -9.15
CA ALA A 796 28.48 -14.95 -10.14
C ALA A 796 27.12 -15.62 -10.38
N VAL A 797 26.97 -16.20 -11.58
CA VAL A 797 25.84 -17.03 -11.97
C VAL A 797 26.33 -18.46 -12.18
N LEU A 798 25.85 -19.40 -11.37
CA LEU A 798 26.07 -20.83 -11.59
C LEU A 798 25.05 -21.30 -12.64
N LYS A 799 25.53 -21.69 -13.81
CA LYS A 799 24.72 -22.14 -14.94
C LYS A 799 24.79 -23.66 -15.07
N CYS A 800 23.66 -24.34 -14.96
CA CYS A 800 23.52 -25.77 -15.20
C CYS A 800 22.77 -25.97 -16.52
N ASN A 801 23.47 -26.46 -17.54
CA ASN A 801 22.84 -26.91 -18.79
C ASN A 801 22.40 -28.37 -18.61
N TYR A 802 21.14 -28.65 -18.98
CA TYR A 802 20.52 -29.97 -18.89
C TYR A 802 19.93 -30.41 -20.24
N GLU A 803 20.34 -29.79 -21.34
CA GLU A 803 19.80 -30.05 -22.69
C GLU A 803 19.91 -31.52 -23.09
N GLU A 804 21.07 -32.13 -22.84
CA GLU A 804 21.33 -33.54 -23.12
C GLU A 804 20.91 -34.48 -21.98
N ALA A 805 20.43 -33.95 -20.86
CA ALA A 805 20.00 -34.72 -19.69
C ALA A 805 18.75 -34.12 -19.04
N PRO A 806 17.57 -34.26 -19.66
CA PRO A 806 16.31 -33.72 -19.14
C PRO A 806 15.92 -34.24 -17.75
N ASP A 807 16.44 -35.40 -17.37
CA ASP A 807 16.30 -36.03 -16.04
C ASP A 807 17.37 -35.55 -15.04
N PHE A 808 18.22 -34.61 -15.44
CA PHE A 808 19.40 -34.16 -14.72
C PHE A 808 20.35 -35.32 -14.39
N ALA A 809 20.56 -36.28 -15.29
CA ALA A 809 21.54 -37.35 -15.10
C ALA A 809 22.91 -36.80 -14.68
N ALA A 810 23.54 -37.46 -13.70
CA ALA A 810 24.88 -37.09 -13.25
C ALA A 810 25.92 -37.47 -14.31
N PRO A 811 27.00 -36.69 -14.47
CA PRO A 811 28.04 -36.97 -15.44
C PRO A 811 28.81 -38.26 -15.14
N ILE A 812 28.77 -38.75 -13.90
CA ILE A 812 29.31 -40.06 -13.49
C ILE A 812 28.19 -40.87 -12.83
N TYR A 813 28.04 -42.13 -13.26
CA TYR A 813 27.09 -43.07 -12.65
C TYR A 813 27.67 -44.49 -12.62
N PHE A 814 27.18 -45.30 -11.69
CA PHE A 814 27.55 -46.71 -11.59
C PHE A 814 26.84 -47.52 -12.68
N SER A 815 27.60 -48.18 -13.56
CA SER A 815 27.03 -49.09 -14.56
C SER A 815 26.97 -50.52 -14.01
N PRO A 816 25.78 -51.08 -13.79
CA PRO A 816 25.65 -52.46 -13.33
C PRO A 816 26.13 -53.48 -14.38
N PHE A 817 26.16 -53.08 -15.67
CA PHE A 817 26.63 -53.94 -16.77
C PHE A 817 28.14 -54.11 -16.80
N VAL A 818 28.88 -53.09 -16.37
CA VAL A 818 30.35 -53.07 -16.42
C VAL A 818 30.96 -53.14 -15.00
N GLY A 819 30.12 -53.13 -13.95
CA GLY A 819 30.53 -53.23 -12.55
C GLY A 819 31.42 -52.07 -12.08
N LYS A 820 31.43 -50.94 -12.80
CA LYS A 820 32.27 -49.77 -12.53
C LYS A 820 31.52 -48.47 -12.81
N GLU A 821 31.98 -47.39 -12.18
CA GLU A 821 31.52 -46.05 -12.54
C GLU A 821 32.02 -45.66 -13.93
N ILE A 822 31.12 -45.15 -14.76
CA ILE A 822 31.40 -44.68 -16.12
C ILE A 822 30.86 -43.26 -16.28
N ALA A 823 31.45 -42.50 -17.20
CA ALA A 823 30.91 -41.20 -17.56
C ALA A 823 29.85 -41.30 -18.65
N ALA A 824 28.83 -40.46 -18.56
CA ALA A 824 27.81 -40.27 -19.58
C ALA A 824 28.11 -39.01 -20.41
N GLY A 825 28.03 -39.11 -21.73
CA GLY A 825 27.95 -37.92 -22.60
C GLY A 825 26.66 -37.12 -22.32
N SER A 826 25.53 -37.83 -22.25
CA SER A 826 24.22 -37.29 -21.87
C SER A 826 24.13 -37.02 -20.36
N SER A 827 24.65 -35.88 -19.93
CA SER A 827 24.66 -35.48 -18.52
C SER A 827 24.51 -33.97 -18.35
N ARG A 828 24.14 -33.55 -17.13
CA ARG A 828 24.09 -32.13 -16.78
C ARG A 828 25.50 -31.54 -16.68
N LYS A 829 25.66 -30.30 -17.14
CA LYS A 829 26.97 -29.61 -17.24
C LYS A 829 26.92 -28.27 -16.51
N TRP A 830 27.94 -27.96 -15.72
CA TRP A 830 28.01 -26.72 -14.94
C TRP A 830 29.05 -25.73 -15.50
N SER A 831 28.71 -24.44 -15.54
CA SER A 831 29.62 -23.32 -15.75
C SER A 831 29.44 -22.30 -14.62
N VAL A 832 30.53 -21.66 -14.21
CA VAL A 832 30.48 -20.46 -13.35
C VAL A 832 30.64 -19.24 -14.25
N ASP A 833 29.61 -18.43 -14.37
CA ASP A 833 29.65 -17.22 -15.20
C ASP A 833 29.90 -16.00 -14.29
N ASP A 834 30.90 -15.19 -14.62
CA ASP A 834 31.30 -13.99 -13.87
C ASP A 834 30.34 -12.83 -14.16
N ILE A 835 29.06 -13.03 -13.85
CA ILE A 835 27.96 -12.08 -14.02
C ILE A 835 27.44 -11.68 -12.64
N ALA A 836 27.55 -10.40 -12.32
CA ALA A 836 27.05 -9.85 -11.05
C ALA A 836 25.62 -9.34 -11.22
N ALA A 837 24.65 -10.04 -10.62
CA ALA A 837 23.24 -9.69 -10.79
C ALA A 837 22.37 -10.03 -9.58
N PHE A 838 21.49 -9.11 -9.15
CA PHE A 838 20.55 -9.32 -8.04
C PHE A 838 19.28 -10.10 -8.42
N ALA A 839 19.01 -10.21 -9.72
CA ALA A 839 17.90 -10.98 -10.26
C ALA A 839 18.17 -11.30 -11.74
N GLY A 840 17.67 -12.46 -12.18
CA GLY A 840 17.57 -12.83 -13.59
C GLY A 840 16.12 -13.11 -13.94
N ILE A 841 15.66 -12.64 -15.10
CA ILE A 841 14.33 -12.96 -15.63
C ILE A 841 14.41 -13.28 -17.12
N ARG A 842 13.41 -13.99 -17.64
CA ARG A 842 13.13 -14.08 -19.07
C ARG A 842 11.95 -13.16 -19.39
N ALA A 843 12.13 -12.23 -20.32
CA ALA A 843 11.10 -11.28 -20.73
C ALA A 843 10.68 -11.54 -22.19
N GLU A 844 9.42 -11.93 -22.39
CA GLU A 844 8.81 -12.13 -23.72
C GLU A 844 8.30 -10.79 -24.27
N ARG A 845 9.21 -10.05 -24.90
CA ARG A 845 8.93 -8.75 -25.49
C ARG A 845 9.61 -8.62 -26.84
N LYS A 846 8.90 -8.00 -27.78
CA LYS A 846 9.38 -7.82 -29.14
C LYS A 846 10.31 -6.62 -29.25
N LEU A 847 11.57 -6.86 -29.60
CA LEU A 847 12.53 -5.80 -29.92
C LEU A 847 12.33 -5.28 -31.35
N THR A 848 12.58 -3.98 -31.52
CA THR A 848 12.52 -3.30 -32.82
C THR A 848 13.77 -3.50 -33.67
N ASN A 849 14.88 -3.94 -33.07
CA ASN A 849 16.15 -4.17 -33.76
C ASN A 849 16.04 -5.37 -34.73
N SER A 850 16.13 -5.10 -36.04
CA SER A 850 16.04 -6.12 -37.09
C SER A 850 17.29 -6.98 -37.25
N ASN A 851 18.42 -6.59 -36.65
CA ASN A 851 19.71 -7.27 -36.80
C ASN A 851 19.91 -8.43 -35.81
N LEU A 852 19.00 -8.57 -34.84
CA LEU A 852 19.00 -9.69 -33.90
C LEU A 852 18.28 -10.91 -34.50
N ASP A 853 18.67 -12.11 -34.08
CA ASP A 853 17.99 -13.34 -34.48
C ASP A 853 16.52 -13.36 -33.99
N ALA A 854 15.70 -14.19 -34.64
CA ALA A 854 14.26 -14.19 -34.40
C ALA A 854 13.87 -14.56 -32.95
N ALA A 855 14.65 -15.41 -32.27
CA ALA A 855 14.37 -15.82 -30.90
C ALA A 855 14.71 -14.69 -29.92
N THR A 856 15.92 -14.13 -30.00
CA THR A 856 16.36 -12.99 -29.18
C THR A 856 15.49 -11.76 -29.40
N ARG A 857 14.90 -11.60 -30.60
CA ARG A 857 13.94 -10.51 -30.86
C ARG A 857 12.60 -10.66 -30.16
N GLN A 858 12.21 -11.86 -29.76
CA GLN A 858 10.90 -12.13 -29.14
C GLN A 858 11.02 -12.35 -27.63
N SER A 859 12.16 -12.84 -27.17
CA SER A 859 12.43 -13.09 -25.76
C SER A 859 13.88 -12.77 -25.42
N GLN A 860 14.11 -12.16 -24.27
CA GLN A 860 15.46 -11.86 -23.78
C GLN A 860 15.62 -12.30 -22.33
N ILE A 861 16.80 -12.82 -22.00
CA ILE A 861 17.22 -13.05 -20.62
C ILE A 861 17.85 -11.76 -20.12
N LEU A 862 17.30 -11.21 -19.05
CA LEU A 862 17.70 -9.94 -18.45
C LEU A 862 18.28 -10.16 -17.06
N PHE A 863 19.36 -9.42 -16.75
CA PHE A 863 20.05 -9.42 -15.47
C PHE A 863 20.05 -8.01 -14.86
N ALA A 864 19.52 -7.91 -13.65
CA ALA A 864 19.58 -6.71 -12.83
C ALA A 864 20.98 -6.57 -12.23
N SER A 865 21.78 -5.59 -12.67
CA SER A 865 23.17 -5.45 -12.21
C SER A 865 23.26 -5.29 -10.69
N SER A 866 24.22 -6.01 -10.10
CA SER A 866 24.59 -5.82 -8.68
C SER A 866 25.55 -4.66 -8.45
N ALA A 867 26.14 -4.10 -9.51
CA ALA A 867 26.97 -2.92 -9.43
C ALA A 867 26.12 -1.65 -9.36
N PRO A 868 26.62 -0.57 -8.73
CA PRO A 868 25.93 0.72 -8.66
C PRO A 868 26.03 1.48 -9.99
N ASP A 869 25.54 0.89 -11.08
CA ASP A 869 25.61 1.42 -12.45
C ASP A 869 24.23 1.71 -13.07
N GLY A 870 23.15 1.34 -12.36
CA GLY A 870 21.78 1.49 -12.82
C GLY A 870 21.39 0.60 -14.00
N THR A 871 22.18 -0.42 -14.34
CA THR A 871 21.99 -1.19 -15.59
C THR A 871 21.17 -2.46 -15.40
N VAL A 872 20.36 -2.75 -16.41
CA VAL A 872 19.81 -4.09 -16.65
C VAL A 872 20.41 -4.57 -17.96
N ASN A 873 21.13 -5.68 -17.90
CA ASN A 873 21.87 -6.24 -19.03
C ASN A 873 21.11 -7.42 -19.63
N ALA A 874 21.15 -7.58 -20.95
CA ALA A 874 20.56 -8.72 -21.65
C ALA A 874 21.65 -9.64 -22.19
N ILE A 875 21.44 -10.95 -22.15
CA ILE A 875 22.30 -11.89 -22.88
C ILE A 875 22.09 -11.66 -24.38
N MET A 876 23.17 -11.50 -25.13
CA MET A 876 23.16 -11.31 -26.58
C MET A 876 23.90 -12.47 -27.27
N PRO A 877 23.17 -13.44 -27.85
CA PRO A 877 23.76 -14.55 -28.58
C PRO A 877 24.71 -14.09 -29.68
N GLY A 878 25.88 -14.74 -29.78
CA GLY A 878 26.91 -14.45 -30.78
C GLY A 878 27.77 -13.22 -30.47
N THR A 879 27.52 -12.54 -29.35
CA THR A 879 28.43 -11.52 -28.81
C THR A 879 29.35 -12.18 -27.79
N PHE A 880 30.66 -11.93 -27.84
CA PHE A 880 31.65 -12.51 -26.91
C PHE A 880 32.34 -11.44 -26.05
N THR A 881 31.62 -10.36 -25.79
CA THR A 881 32.03 -9.26 -24.92
C THR A 881 30.89 -8.88 -23.98
N ASP A 882 31.24 -8.51 -22.75
CA ASP A 882 30.32 -7.94 -21.78
C ASP A 882 30.44 -6.43 -21.81
N ASN A 883 29.43 -5.75 -22.35
CA ASN A 883 29.42 -4.29 -22.50
C ASN A 883 30.70 -3.72 -23.16
N GLY A 884 31.28 -4.47 -24.09
CA GLY A 884 32.52 -4.12 -24.81
C GLY A 884 33.82 -4.64 -24.17
N ALA A 885 33.78 -5.22 -22.97
CA ALA A 885 34.92 -5.90 -22.35
C ALA A 885 35.01 -7.37 -22.81
N GLY A 886 36.22 -7.87 -23.05
CA GLY A 886 36.43 -9.29 -23.39
C GLY A 886 36.04 -10.23 -22.25
N ILE A 887 35.60 -11.44 -22.59
CA ILE A 887 35.19 -12.46 -21.61
C ILE A 887 36.33 -13.47 -21.39
N ASP A 888 36.81 -13.55 -20.15
CA ASP A 888 37.85 -14.52 -19.76
C ASP A 888 37.24 -15.91 -19.52
N CYS A 889 37.19 -16.73 -20.57
CA CYS A 889 36.73 -18.11 -20.49
C CYS A 889 37.84 -19.08 -20.04
N ILE A 890 37.46 -20.05 -19.22
CA ILE A 890 38.34 -21.17 -18.79
C ILE A 890 37.55 -22.47 -18.95
N TYR A 891 38.16 -23.45 -19.61
CA TYR A 891 37.65 -24.81 -19.68
C TYR A 891 38.79 -25.81 -19.51
N GLU A 892 38.68 -26.68 -18.52
CA GLU A 892 39.66 -27.71 -18.19
C GLU A 892 38.92 -29.04 -17.97
N THR A 893 39.18 -30.02 -18.83
CA THR A 893 38.62 -31.38 -18.71
C THR A 893 39.41 -32.22 -17.72
N VAL A 894 38.77 -33.26 -17.18
CA VAL A 894 39.38 -34.20 -16.24
C VAL A 894 39.04 -35.63 -16.64
N SER A 895 39.88 -36.60 -16.26
CA SER A 895 39.56 -38.02 -16.46
C SER A 895 38.47 -38.48 -15.48
N THR A 896 37.76 -39.53 -15.86
CA THR A 896 36.82 -40.20 -14.94
C THR A 896 37.52 -40.68 -13.66
N GLN A 897 38.76 -41.15 -13.78
CA GLN A 897 39.55 -41.70 -12.68
C GLN A 897 40.04 -40.65 -11.67
N ASP A 898 40.31 -39.41 -12.11
CA ASP A 898 40.73 -38.32 -11.22
C ASP A 898 39.54 -37.67 -10.49
N LEU A 899 38.36 -37.61 -11.10
CA LEU A 899 37.14 -37.22 -10.40
C LEU A 899 36.72 -38.27 -9.36
N LEU A 900 36.94 -39.56 -9.64
CA LEU A 900 36.74 -40.65 -8.68
C LEU A 900 37.60 -40.47 -7.41
N ARG A 901 38.85 -39.98 -7.52
CA ARG A 901 39.69 -39.67 -6.34
C ARG A 901 39.07 -38.58 -5.45
N VAL A 902 38.36 -37.62 -6.04
CA VAL A 902 37.67 -36.55 -5.29
C VAL A 902 36.36 -37.05 -4.64
N ASN A 903 35.65 -37.98 -5.27
CA ASN A 903 34.44 -38.61 -4.71
C ASN A 903 34.76 -39.70 -3.66
N GLN A 904 35.92 -40.36 -3.72
CA GLN A 904 36.34 -41.39 -2.76
C GLN A 904 36.94 -40.83 -1.46
N LEU A 905 37.21 -39.52 -1.37
CA LEU A 905 37.72 -38.86 -0.16
C LEU A 905 36.69 -38.68 0.98
N GLY A 906 35.58 -39.42 0.93
CA GLY A 906 34.70 -39.69 2.07
C GLY A 906 34.87 -41.08 2.69
N GLY A 907 35.74 -41.94 2.13
CA GLY A 907 35.99 -43.28 2.65
C GLY A 907 37.48 -43.58 2.64
N VAL A 908 38.09 -43.57 3.83
CA VAL A 908 39.38 -44.23 4.05
C VAL A 908 39.20 -45.69 3.65
N SER A 909 39.74 -46.09 2.50
CA SER A 909 39.91 -47.51 2.17
C SER A 909 41.07 -48.02 3.01
N VAL A 910 40.75 -48.52 4.20
CA VAL A 910 41.64 -49.44 4.92
C VAL A 910 41.73 -50.67 4.02
N MET A 911 42.94 -50.96 3.53
CA MET A 911 43.21 -52.20 2.80
C MET A 911 42.66 -53.38 3.62
N PRO A 912 41.96 -54.36 3.02
CA PRO A 912 41.60 -55.57 3.73
C PRO A 912 42.89 -56.28 4.13
N GLN A 913 43.20 -56.30 5.42
CA GLN A 913 44.17 -57.23 5.96
C GLN A 913 43.58 -58.64 5.79
N ASP A 914 44.32 -59.47 5.06
CA ASP A 914 44.02 -60.86 4.74
C ASP A 914 43.49 -61.68 5.92
N MET A 915 42.44 -62.45 5.66
CA MET A 915 42.08 -63.62 6.45
C MET A 915 42.10 -64.86 5.55
N ALA A 916 43.16 -65.65 5.76
CA ALA A 916 43.32 -67.08 5.50
C ALA A 916 43.53 -67.55 4.04
N THR A 917 44.75 -68.03 3.75
CA THR A 917 45.05 -69.47 3.88
C THR A 917 46.56 -69.76 3.83
N SER A 918 47.00 -70.52 4.83
CA SER A 918 48.20 -71.35 4.99
C SER A 918 49.08 -71.62 3.76
N THR A 919 50.40 -71.38 3.86
CA THR A 919 51.41 -72.40 4.23
C THR A 919 52.85 -71.94 3.95
N TRP A 920 53.76 -72.40 4.82
CA TRP A 920 55.23 -72.48 4.72
C TRP A 920 56.09 -71.23 4.90
N GLN A 921 56.60 -71.15 6.13
CA GLN A 921 57.74 -70.35 6.58
C GLN A 921 58.99 -71.24 6.65
N SER A 922 60.07 -70.85 5.99
CA SER A 922 61.46 -71.17 6.36
C SER A 922 62.37 -70.15 5.67
N SER A 923 62.78 -69.10 6.36
CA SER A 923 64.04 -69.02 7.14
C SER A 923 65.07 -68.20 6.38
N MET A 924 65.44 -67.03 6.91
CA MET A 924 66.75 -66.83 7.54
C MET A 924 66.89 -65.36 7.93
N ASP A 925 66.83 -65.12 9.23
CA ASP A 925 67.39 -63.95 9.88
C ASP A 925 68.89 -64.12 10.02
N ALA A 926 69.67 -63.11 9.64
CA ALA A 926 71.05 -62.96 10.10
C ALA A 926 71.47 -61.48 10.14
N LYS A 927 71.40 -60.93 11.36
CA LYS A 927 72.41 -60.08 12.02
C LYS A 927 72.79 -58.72 11.40
N ALA A 928 72.55 -57.68 12.19
CA ALA A 928 73.28 -56.41 12.20
C ALA A 928 74.81 -56.63 12.41
N PRO A 929 75.69 -55.66 12.06
CA PRO A 929 76.00 -54.58 13.01
C PRO A 929 76.41 -53.21 12.42
N LEU A 930 76.19 -52.17 13.24
CA LEU A 930 77.06 -51.00 13.56
C LEU A 930 77.96 -50.35 12.48
N LEU A 931 77.80 -49.02 12.28
CA LEU A 931 78.79 -47.93 12.51
C LEU A 931 78.24 -46.62 11.89
N LEU A 932 77.88 -45.59 12.66
CA LEU A 932 78.69 -44.41 12.99
C LEU A 932 79.49 -43.81 11.80
N MET A 933 79.01 -42.71 11.21
CA MET A 933 79.74 -41.43 11.14
C MET A 933 78.94 -40.37 10.36
N ALA A 934 78.87 -39.18 10.95
CA ALA A 934 78.54 -37.94 10.27
C ALA A 934 79.79 -37.40 9.54
N ALA A 935 79.60 -36.76 8.37
CA ALA A 935 80.22 -35.47 7.99
C ALA A 935 80.05 -35.17 6.48
N LEU A 936 79.55 -33.95 6.19
CA LEU A 936 79.80 -33.03 5.05
C LEU A 936 79.79 -33.61 3.62
N ILE A 937 79.03 -33.07 2.67
CA ILE A 937 79.00 -31.68 2.13
C ILE A 937 77.58 -31.28 1.76
#